data_AF-A0A8J6L0F0-F1
#
_entry.id   AF-A0A8J6L0F0-F1
#
_cell.length_a   1.000
_cell.length_b   1.000
_cell.length_c   1.000
_cell.angle_alpha   90.00
_cell.angle_beta   90.00
_cell.angle_gamma   90.00
#
_symmetry.space_group_name_H-M   'P 1'
#
loop_
_entity.id
_entity.type
_entity.pdbx_description
1 polymer ?
#
loop_
_entity_poly.entity_id
_entity_poly.type
_entity_poly.pdbx_seq_one_letter_code
_entity_poly.pdbx_strand_id
1 'polypeptide(L)'
;MGTKLQFNTEKEVSYKRAVFTIGDVLLYRLIHTWLIYKLVNFFSPKFFEEKKALKVLHNFTREVIAERERTFEKIQLPTEDHEVYTGKRRLAMLDLLITAKNEEGTIDDEGIREEVDTFMFEGHDTTAAALNFAFMLIACNKHVQEQIVEEIGMVLGDARQKPTYKDLQEMKYLERAVKEVLRLYPSVHFISRKLGDDLITGSGYKLPKGTITHLHIYDLHHNPDIYPDPERFDPDRFLPENCQNRHPFAYLPFSAGPRNCVGQRFAMLELKAAICGVLANFVLEPVDTPDTIVLVVDLVLRTKDPIRVKEWRRNFYPMYKFFAVHVIAANILTPEDCELVMSNPVHSEKGKIYDLLHNWLKDGLLTSNGSKWQTRRRILTPAFHFNILQQFILVFNEEADKLVEAFRSECKKSYINITPHVAQFTLKTITETAMGTKLHFNTQKEINYKEAVYEIGRILLYRLSHPWFIEQVINFFSPWYLQERRVTKTLHTFTKEVISDREKNFKDVELPAEEHDVYKGKKRLAMLDLLLSAKNKEGTIDNAGIQEEVDTFMFEGHDTTAMALGFSLMLLASHKHVQELVVQEMREVLGDLRKKPTYNDLQNLKYMERCIKESLRLYPSVHFISRTLGADLKTHSGYLLPKGTPVVIHIYDVHHDPEIYPDPEKFDPDRFLPENCQNRHPFAYLPFSAGPRNCIGQKFAMLELKAALCAVLGSFVLEPIDTPETVVVVVDIVLRTKEGIKVKFVPRDADEKNFRIFERKVLKKILGPRRTEEGDYRILMNDEIRDLTEGEDIVGFYINRKTAVIWTHTKEGSRAYNNKNHKLEASRGETKRLRCGDQIQEDIRRIGIWRRPPQGGVIIGNMWYLQGTPELIFQRLREARENFYPIYKLNAMLQCGANILSPEDCELIMSNPIHNQKGRIYDLLHNWLQDGLLTSSGQKWQTRRKILTPAFHFNILQQFILVFNEEAEKLVEELKKECNKPYVNVTPHIAQFTLKTIAETAMGTKLKFVTKEEIDYKQAVYDIGKILLYRLSHPWFIFKYFNYFSPW
;
A
#
# COMPACT_ATOMS: atom_id res chain seq x y z
N MET A 1 -35.00 9.55 26.09
CA MET A 1 -36.03 8.56 26.50
C MET A 1 -35.95 7.36 25.56
N GLY A 2 -34.96 6.48 25.75
CA GLY A 2 -34.88 5.21 25.03
C GLY A 2 -35.25 4.07 25.98
N THR A 3 -36.07 3.13 25.53
CA THR A 3 -36.45 1.94 26.31
C THR A 3 -35.24 1.01 26.43
N LYS A 4 -34.92 0.56 27.66
CA LYS A 4 -33.78 -0.33 27.93
C LYS A 4 -34.20 -1.79 27.74
N LEU A 5 -33.75 -2.42 26.66
CA LEU A 5 -33.84 -3.88 26.53
C LEU A 5 -32.72 -4.54 27.35
N GLN A 6 -33.11 -5.38 28.32
CA GLN A 6 -32.21 -6.34 28.96
C GLN A 6 -32.52 -7.72 28.37
N PHE A 7 -31.82 -8.11 27.31
CA PHE A 7 -31.86 -9.51 26.87
C PHE A 7 -30.97 -10.34 27.80
N ASN A 8 -31.38 -11.59 28.06
CA ASN A 8 -30.54 -12.57 28.73
C ASN A 8 -29.51 -13.08 27.70
N THR A 9 -28.22 -13.15 28.06
CA THR A 9 -27.08 -13.47 27.16
C THR A 9 -27.29 -14.71 26.28
N GLU A 10 -28.08 -15.68 26.75
CA GLU A 10 -28.40 -16.92 26.03
C GLU A 10 -29.26 -16.72 24.77
N LYS A 11 -30.16 -15.72 24.75
CA LYS A 11 -31.04 -15.45 23.60
C LYS A 11 -30.29 -14.77 22.46
N GLU A 12 -29.34 -13.90 22.77
CA GLU A 12 -28.52 -13.19 21.78
C GLU A 12 -27.59 -14.15 21.03
N VAL A 13 -27.00 -15.11 21.75
CA VAL A 13 -26.23 -16.23 21.17
C VAL A 13 -27.08 -17.04 20.18
N SER A 14 -28.37 -17.25 20.49
CA SER A 14 -29.27 -18.03 19.65
C SER A 14 -29.63 -17.33 18.33
N TYR A 15 -29.87 -16.01 18.36
CA TYR A 15 -30.15 -15.20 17.16
C TYR A 15 -29.00 -15.24 16.17
N LYS A 16 -27.79 -15.14 16.69
CA LYS A 16 -26.55 -15.20 15.93
C LYS A 16 -26.29 -16.56 15.29
N ARG A 17 -26.45 -17.66 16.05
CA ARG A 17 -26.34 -19.01 15.48
C ARG A 17 -27.39 -19.27 14.41
N ALA A 18 -28.56 -18.62 14.53
CA ALA A 18 -29.58 -18.69 13.51
C ALA A 18 -29.20 -17.95 12.23
N VAL A 19 -28.58 -16.76 12.31
CA VAL A 19 -28.05 -16.11 11.10
C VAL A 19 -27.05 -17.01 10.38
N PHE A 20 -26.08 -17.60 11.10
CA PHE A 20 -25.14 -18.61 10.57
C PHE A 20 -25.86 -19.72 9.79
N THR A 21 -26.84 -20.33 10.44
CA THR A 21 -27.60 -21.45 9.88
C THR A 21 -28.40 -21.03 8.64
N ILE A 22 -28.95 -19.81 8.60
CA ILE A 22 -29.71 -19.32 7.44
C ILE A 22 -28.82 -19.22 6.23
N GLY A 23 -27.67 -18.59 6.34
CA GLY A 23 -26.85 -18.46 5.15
C GLY A 23 -26.20 -19.77 4.70
N ASP A 24 -25.90 -20.70 5.62
CA ASP A 24 -25.55 -22.08 5.29
C ASP A 24 -26.63 -22.80 4.47
N VAL A 25 -27.90 -22.47 4.72
CA VAL A 25 -29.02 -23.01 3.94
C VAL A 25 -29.20 -22.28 2.61
N LEU A 26 -29.10 -20.94 2.59
CA LEU A 26 -29.17 -20.15 1.35
C LEU A 26 -28.12 -20.64 0.36
N LEU A 27 -26.92 -20.86 0.87
CA LEU A 27 -25.82 -21.54 0.23
C LEU A 27 -26.19 -22.92 -0.32
N TYR A 28 -26.75 -23.80 0.52
CA TYR A 28 -27.09 -25.17 0.15
C TYR A 28 -28.15 -25.24 -0.95
N ARG A 29 -29.07 -24.29 -0.98
CA ARG A 29 -30.13 -24.20 -2.00
C ARG A 29 -29.62 -23.63 -3.32
N LEU A 30 -28.57 -22.83 -3.25
CA LEU A 30 -27.95 -22.22 -4.40
C LEU A 30 -27.00 -23.19 -5.15
N ILE A 31 -26.39 -24.17 -4.47
CA ILE A 31 -25.71 -25.31 -5.13
C ILE A 31 -26.65 -26.33 -5.74
N HIS A 32 -27.78 -26.60 -5.10
CA HIS A 32 -28.73 -27.60 -5.58
C HIS A 32 -29.88 -26.84 -6.22
N THR A 33 -29.71 -26.41 -7.47
CA THR A 33 -30.66 -25.55 -8.19
C THR A 33 -32.08 -26.12 -8.28
N TRP A 34 -32.28 -27.43 -8.06
CA TRP A 34 -33.61 -28.02 -7.88
C TRP A 34 -34.28 -27.71 -6.53
N LEU A 35 -33.52 -27.40 -5.47
CA LEU A 35 -34.03 -26.92 -4.16
C LEU A 35 -34.46 -25.44 -4.21
N ILE A 36 -34.30 -24.76 -5.35
CA ILE A 36 -34.99 -23.50 -5.62
C ILE A 36 -36.50 -23.74 -5.73
N TYR A 37 -36.92 -24.92 -6.23
CA TYR A 37 -38.33 -25.29 -6.28
C TYR A 37 -38.83 -25.72 -4.88
N LYS A 38 -39.84 -25.01 -4.39
CA LYS A 38 -40.39 -25.15 -3.03
C LYS A 38 -40.75 -26.60 -2.66
N LEU A 39 -41.31 -27.36 -3.61
CA LEU A 39 -41.72 -28.75 -3.41
C LEU A 39 -40.53 -29.69 -3.14
N VAL A 40 -39.40 -29.47 -3.79
CA VAL A 40 -38.19 -30.30 -3.66
C VAL A 40 -37.41 -29.92 -2.40
N ASN A 41 -37.37 -28.62 -2.07
CA ASN A 41 -36.74 -28.14 -0.83
C ASN A 41 -37.41 -28.68 0.44
N PHE A 42 -38.74 -28.82 0.42
CA PHE A 42 -39.55 -29.29 1.55
C PHE A 42 -39.08 -30.63 2.11
N PHE A 43 -38.60 -31.53 1.25
CA PHE A 43 -38.08 -32.85 1.65
C PHE A 43 -36.59 -32.85 2.01
N SER A 44 -35.93 -31.69 1.99
CA SER A 44 -34.51 -31.57 2.36
C SER A 44 -34.34 -31.42 3.88
N PRO A 45 -33.31 -32.04 4.50
CA PRO A 45 -32.98 -31.80 5.91
C PRO A 45 -32.69 -30.31 6.19
N LYS A 46 -32.14 -29.61 5.20
CA LYS A 46 -31.77 -28.20 5.27
C LYS A 46 -32.97 -27.27 5.35
N PHE A 47 -34.13 -27.65 4.85
CA PHE A 47 -35.39 -26.91 5.05
C PHE A 47 -35.80 -26.84 6.53
N PHE A 48 -35.58 -27.91 7.29
CA PHE A 48 -35.88 -27.91 8.73
C PHE A 48 -34.87 -27.09 9.55
N GLU A 49 -33.60 -27.09 9.15
CA GLU A 49 -32.56 -26.21 9.71
C GLU A 49 -32.88 -24.73 9.42
N GLU A 50 -33.27 -24.40 8.19
CA GLU A 50 -33.74 -23.07 7.78
C GLU A 50 -34.90 -22.61 8.67
N LYS A 51 -35.92 -23.45 8.83
CA LYS A 51 -37.12 -23.14 9.60
C LYS A 51 -36.81 -22.90 11.07
N LYS A 52 -35.89 -23.68 11.65
CA LYS A 52 -35.44 -23.52 13.05
C LYS A 52 -34.70 -22.20 13.22
N ALA A 53 -33.86 -21.83 12.27
CA ALA A 53 -33.09 -20.59 12.31
C ALA A 53 -33.98 -19.36 12.06
N LEU A 54 -34.84 -19.38 11.04
CA LEU A 54 -35.82 -18.32 10.77
C LEU A 54 -36.68 -18.04 12.00
N LYS A 55 -37.11 -19.08 12.71
CA LYS A 55 -37.89 -18.92 13.94
C LYS A 55 -37.17 -18.07 14.98
N VAL A 56 -35.85 -18.22 15.13
CA VAL A 56 -35.09 -17.39 16.08
C VAL A 56 -34.92 -15.97 15.57
N LEU A 57 -34.63 -15.78 14.27
CA LEU A 57 -34.51 -14.45 13.67
C LEU A 57 -35.81 -13.65 13.79
N HIS A 58 -36.92 -14.26 13.38
CA HIS A 58 -38.24 -13.66 13.44
C HIS A 58 -38.72 -13.45 14.88
N ASN A 59 -38.35 -14.32 15.83
CA ASN A 59 -38.66 -14.10 17.23
C ASN A 59 -37.94 -12.88 17.79
N PHE A 60 -36.67 -12.69 17.45
CA PHE A 60 -35.92 -11.52 17.89
C PHE A 60 -36.54 -10.23 17.35
N THR A 61 -36.87 -10.16 16.06
CA THR A 61 -37.48 -8.96 15.50
C THR A 61 -38.89 -8.72 16.00
N ARG A 62 -39.68 -9.78 16.27
CA ARG A 62 -40.95 -9.66 17.00
C ARG A 62 -40.77 -9.14 18.43
N GLU A 63 -39.71 -9.53 19.14
CA GLU A 63 -39.42 -9.00 20.48
C GLU A 63 -39.08 -7.50 20.44
N VAL A 64 -38.27 -7.07 19.45
CA VAL A 64 -37.97 -5.64 19.20
C VAL A 64 -39.26 -4.85 18.93
N ILE A 65 -40.12 -5.37 18.06
CA ILE A 65 -41.42 -4.76 17.72
C ILE A 65 -42.30 -4.67 18.96
N ALA A 66 -42.48 -5.78 19.69
CA ALA A 66 -43.35 -5.85 20.86
C ALA A 66 -42.89 -4.90 21.98
N GLU A 67 -41.58 -4.76 22.19
CA GLU A 67 -41.06 -3.80 23.18
C GLU A 67 -41.32 -2.36 22.75
N ARG A 68 -41.17 -2.05 21.45
CA ARG A 68 -41.49 -0.73 20.94
C ARG A 68 -42.97 -0.44 21.06
N GLU A 69 -43.85 -1.39 20.73
CA GLU A 69 -45.31 -1.27 20.89
C GLU A 69 -45.71 -1.01 22.35
N ARG A 70 -45.06 -1.64 23.34
CA ARG A 70 -45.33 -1.39 24.77
C ARG A 70 -44.98 0.04 25.21
N THR A 71 -44.00 0.65 24.54
CA THR A 71 -43.54 2.01 24.85
C THR A 71 -44.02 3.05 23.84
N PHE A 72 -44.87 2.63 22.90
CA PHE A 72 -45.50 3.47 21.91
C PHE A 72 -46.62 4.28 22.55
N GLU A 73 -46.54 5.60 22.45
CA GLU A 73 -47.63 6.50 22.78
C GLU A 73 -48.24 6.99 21.47
N LYS A 74 -49.58 7.08 21.38
CA LYS A 74 -50.28 7.50 20.16
C LYS A 74 -49.71 8.81 19.62
N ILE A 75 -49.37 8.79 18.34
CA ILE A 75 -48.92 9.95 17.57
C ILE A 75 -50.12 10.36 16.71
N GLN A 76 -50.63 11.59 16.85
CA GLN A 76 -51.57 12.10 15.85
C GLN A 76 -50.79 12.27 14.54
N LEU A 77 -51.09 11.44 13.52
CA LEU A 77 -50.61 11.70 12.17
C LEU A 77 -51.17 13.05 11.71
N PRO A 78 -50.31 14.02 11.36
CA PRO A 78 -50.80 15.30 10.89
C PRO A 78 -51.43 15.15 9.51
N THR A 79 -52.45 15.96 9.25
CA THR A 79 -53.21 15.95 7.99
C THR A 79 -52.48 16.67 6.85
N GLU A 80 -51.38 17.38 7.16
CA GLU A 80 -50.51 18.07 6.20
C GLU A 80 -49.02 17.71 6.41
N ASP A 81 -48.26 17.56 5.32
CA ASP A 81 -46.83 17.18 5.32
C ASP A 81 -45.95 18.06 6.23
N HIS A 82 -46.34 19.31 6.52
CA HIS A 82 -45.53 20.25 7.31
C HIS A 82 -45.57 20.03 8.83
N GLU A 83 -46.60 19.40 9.38
CA GLU A 83 -46.76 19.23 10.83
C GLU A 83 -46.02 18.00 11.39
N VAL A 84 -45.57 17.07 10.53
CA VAL A 84 -44.76 15.89 10.94
C VAL A 84 -43.42 16.30 11.55
N TYR A 85 -42.97 17.52 11.24
CA TYR A 85 -41.60 17.98 11.43
C TYR A 85 -41.37 18.95 12.60
N THR A 86 -42.43 19.33 13.35
CA THR A 86 -42.36 20.37 14.40
C THR A 86 -42.37 19.82 15.83
N GLY A 87 -42.54 18.50 16.02
CA GLY A 87 -42.61 17.87 17.34
C GLY A 87 -41.26 17.71 18.06
N LYS A 88 -41.20 18.01 19.37
CA LYS A 88 -40.02 17.84 20.26
C LYS A 88 -39.57 16.37 20.49
N ARG A 89 -40.15 15.38 19.80
CA ARG A 89 -39.95 13.94 20.07
C ARG A 89 -39.16 13.26 18.94
N ARG A 90 -38.26 12.34 19.31
CA ARG A 90 -37.55 11.46 18.37
C ARG A 90 -38.51 10.45 17.75
N LEU A 91 -38.74 10.56 16.44
CA LEU A 91 -39.59 9.67 15.66
C LEU A 91 -38.71 8.57 15.03
N ALA A 92 -38.89 7.32 15.45
CA ALA A 92 -38.19 6.18 14.85
C ALA A 92 -38.96 5.67 13.62
N MET A 93 -38.26 5.00 12.69
CA MET A 93 -38.90 4.36 11.53
C MET A 93 -39.98 3.35 11.96
N LEU A 94 -39.71 2.61 13.05
CA LEU A 94 -40.66 1.66 13.61
C LEU A 94 -41.95 2.33 14.12
N ASP A 95 -41.90 3.59 14.57
CA ASP A 95 -43.09 4.33 14.98
C ASP A 95 -44.03 4.60 13.79
N LEU A 96 -43.47 4.90 12.62
CA LEU A 96 -44.26 5.09 11.39
C LEU A 96 -44.94 3.80 10.95
N LEU A 97 -44.23 2.66 11.06
CA LEU A 97 -44.79 1.35 10.73
C LEU A 97 -45.92 0.94 11.69
N ILE A 98 -45.75 1.18 13.00
CA ILE A 98 -46.78 0.93 14.01
C ILE A 98 -48.00 1.85 13.79
N THR A 99 -47.77 3.11 13.43
CA THR A 99 -48.86 4.07 13.18
C THR A 99 -49.64 3.72 11.92
N ALA A 100 -48.95 3.37 10.82
CA ALA A 100 -49.56 2.90 9.58
C ALA A 100 -50.41 1.62 9.78
N LYS A 101 -50.00 0.73 10.70
CA LYS A 101 -50.80 -0.43 11.12
C LYS A 101 -52.04 0.00 11.89
N ASN A 102 -51.87 0.82 12.93
CA ASN A 102 -52.93 1.12 13.89
C ASN A 102 -54.00 2.09 13.36
N GLU A 103 -53.62 3.05 12.51
CA GLU A 103 -54.51 4.14 12.06
C GLU A 103 -54.99 3.95 10.61
N GLU A 104 -54.12 3.46 9.71
CA GLU A 104 -54.44 3.35 8.28
C GLU A 104 -54.76 1.90 7.84
N GLY A 105 -54.33 0.90 8.61
CA GLY A 105 -54.44 -0.51 8.24
C GLY A 105 -53.64 -0.89 6.98
N THR A 106 -52.66 -0.07 6.59
CA THR A 106 -51.87 -0.23 5.34
C THR A 106 -50.73 -1.25 5.48
N ILE A 107 -50.43 -1.69 6.69
CA ILE A 107 -49.43 -2.69 7.04
C ILE A 107 -49.89 -3.54 8.22
N ASP A 108 -49.62 -4.85 8.15
CA ASP A 108 -49.91 -5.83 9.20
C ASP A 108 -48.66 -6.17 10.01
N ASP A 109 -48.81 -6.92 11.11
CA ASP A 109 -47.71 -7.33 11.98
C ASP A 109 -46.57 -8.04 11.26
N GLU A 110 -46.92 -8.92 10.32
CA GLU A 110 -45.94 -9.61 9.51
C GLU A 110 -45.20 -8.62 8.62
N GLY A 111 -45.93 -7.69 8.00
CA GLY A 111 -45.35 -6.60 7.24
C GLY A 111 -44.38 -5.72 8.02
N ILE A 112 -44.68 -5.39 9.29
CA ILE A 112 -43.74 -4.63 10.12
C ILE A 112 -42.45 -5.42 10.34
N ARG A 113 -42.55 -6.73 10.64
CA ARG A 113 -41.39 -7.62 10.78
C ARG A 113 -40.56 -7.69 9.50
N GLU A 114 -41.21 -7.84 8.34
CA GLU A 114 -40.53 -7.83 7.02
C GLU A 114 -39.63 -6.60 6.85
N GLU A 115 -40.13 -5.43 7.21
CA GLU A 115 -39.36 -4.18 7.11
C GLU A 115 -38.25 -4.10 8.17
N VAL A 116 -38.52 -4.49 9.42
CA VAL A 116 -37.49 -4.51 10.47
C VAL A 116 -36.31 -5.42 10.10
N ASP A 117 -36.59 -6.63 9.60
CA ASP A 117 -35.55 -7.56 9.13
C ASP A 117 -34.75 -6.95 7.96
N THR A 118 -35.43 -6.26 7.03
CA THR A 118 -34.81 -5.62 5.87
C THR A 118 -33.84 -4.50 6.29
N PHE A 119 -34.26 -3.57 7.15
CA PHE A 119 -33.41 -2.44 7.54
C PHE A 119 -32.26 -2.83 8.48
N MET A 120 -32.47 -3.80 9.37
CA MET A 120 -31.40 -4.32 10.23
C MET A 120 -30.30 -5.01 9.43
N PHE A 121 -30.65 -5.70 8.34
CA PHE A 121 -29.68 -6.35 7.45
C PHE A 121 -29.01 -5.34 6.51
N GLU A 122 -29.78 -4.54 5.76
CA GLU A 122 -29.26 -3.67 4.72
C GLU A 122 -28.55 -2.42 5.24
N GLY A 123 -29.03 -1.86 6.35
CA GLY A 123 -28.55 -0.58 6.89
C GLY A 123 -27.23 -0.67 7.67
N HIS A 124 -26.86 -1.86 8.11
CA HIS A 124 -25.67 -2.10 8.93
C HIS A 124 -24.45 -2.46 8.08
N ASP A 125 -24.56 -3.55 7.34
CA ASP A 125 -23.42 -4.24 6.74
C ASP A 125 -22.82 -3.47 5.55
N THR A 126 -23.67 -2.72 4.84
CA THR A 126 -23.25 -1.87 3.72
C THR A 126 -22.46 -0.64 4.18
N THR A 127 -22.89 0.03 5.26
CA THR A 127 -22.14 1.14 5.87
C THR A 127 -20.84 0.65 6.49
N ALA A 128 -20.85 -0.53 7.13
CA ALA A 128 -19.65 -1.10 7.71
C ALA A 128 -18.57 -1.38 6.65
N ALA A 129 -18.95 -1.95 5.50
CA ALA A 129 -18.04 -2.15 4.38
C ALA A 129 -17.43 -0.82 3.89
N ALA A 130 -18.25 0.22 3.72
CA ALA A 130 -17.80 1.53 3.29
C ALA A 130 -16.81 2.18 4.30
N LEU A 131 -17.05 2.07 5.61
CA LEU A 131 -16.15 2.58 6.64
C LEU A 131 -14.79 1.85 6.65
N ASN A 132 -14.78 0.53 6.43
CA ASN A 132 -13.54 -0.24 6.35
C ASN A 132 -12.64 0.27 5.21
N PHE A 133 -13.21 0.42 4.01
CA PHE A 133 -12.47 0.96 2.86
C PHE A 133 -12.14 2.44 3.03
N ALA A 134 -13.00 3.23 3.69
CA ALA A 134 -12.73 4.64 3.97
C ALA A 134 -11.50 4.79 4.86
N PHE A 135 -11.41 4.06 5.98
CA PHE A 135 -10.24 4.13 6.85
C PHE A 135 -8.97 3.64 6.17
N MET A 136 -9.05 2.57 5.35
CA MET A 136 -7.90 2.12 4.55
C MET A 136 -7.42 3.20 3.57
N LEU A 137 -8.33 3.75 2.75
CA LEU A 137 -8.00 4.74 1.73
C LEU A 137 -7.50 6.06 2.34
N ILE A 138 -8.14 6.53 3.41
CA ILE A 138 -7.71 7.73 4.13
C ILE A 138 -6.35 7.50 4.80
N ALA A 139 -6.08 6.31 5.34
CA ALA A 139 -4.77 5.95 5.87
C ALA A 139 -3.69 5.93 4.78
N CYS A 140 -4.00 5.38 3.61
CA CYS A 140 -3.09 5.32 2.47
C CYS A 140 -2.82 6.70 1.84
N ASN A 141 -3.71 7.68 2.04
CA ASN A 141 -3.63 9.00 1.42
C ASN A 141 -3.52 10.10 2.49
N LYS A 142 -2.33 10.27 3.07
CA LYS A 142 -2.07 11.24 4.16
C LYS A 142 -2.51 12.67 3.82
N HIS A 143 -2.28 13.14 2.60
CA HIS A 143 -2.75 14.47 2.16
C HIS A 143 -4.28 14.63 2.24
N VAL A 144 -5.06 13.60 1.86
CA VAL A 144 -6.53 13.62 1.98
C VAL A 144 -6.94 13.63 3.46
N GLN A 145 -6.24 12.84 4.28
CA GLN A 145 -6.49 12.78 5.73
C GLN A 145 -6.28 14.16 6.38
N GLU A 146 -5.18 14.84 6.05
CA GLU A 146 -4.86 16.18 6.53
C GLU A 146 -5.92 17.20 6.08
N GLN A 147 -6.31 17.19 4.81
CA GLN A 147 -7.37 18.07 4.30
C GLN A 147 -8.73 17.85 4.98
N ILE A 148 -9.07 16.59 5.30
CA ILE A 148 -10.28 16.29 6.09
C ILE A 148 -10.15 16.84 7.51
N VAL A 149 -9.00 16.65 8.17
CA VAL A 149 -8.77 17.14 9.54
C VAL A 149 -8.79 18.67 9.60
N GLU A 150 -8.19 19.35 8.62
CA GLU A 150 -8.23 20.80 8.47
C GLU A 150 -9.68 21.28 8.28
N GLU A 151 -10.46 20.65 7.40
CA GLU A 151 -11.88 20.96 7.21
C GLU A 151 -12.68 20.77 8.51
N ILE A 152 -12.44 19.68 9.24
CA ILE A 152 -13.06 19.43 10.56
C ILE A 152 -12.73 20.57 11.53
N GLY A 153 -11.46 20.98 11.59
CA GLY A 153 -11.02 22.10 12.44
C GLY A 153 -11.64 23.44 12.06
N MET A 154 -11.74 23.74 10.75
CA MET A 154 -12.36 24.98 10.26
C MET A 154 -13.86 25.04 10.54
N VAL A 155 -14.57 23.91 10.38
CA VAL A 155 -16.03 23.85 10.55
C VAL A 155 -16.41 23.86 12.03
N LEU A 156 -15.67 23.12 12.88
CA LEU A 156 -16.03 22.94 14.30
C LEU A 156 -15.35 23.93 15.25
N GLY A 157 -14.24 24.57 14.85
CA GLY A 157 -13.40 25.42 15.70
C GLY A 157 -12.56 24.63 16.71
N ASP A 158 -13.14 23.63 17.38
CA ASP A 158 -12.44 22.59 18.14
C ASP A 158 -12.75 21.23 17.52
N ALA A 159 -11.72 20.53 17.03
CA ALA A 159 -11.85 19.21 16.41
C ALA A 159 -12.46 18.14 17.34
N ARG A 160 -12.43 18.36 18.67
CA ARG A 160 -13.06 17.46 19.66
C ARG A 160 -14.53 17.75 19.90
N GLN A 161 -15.07 18.85 19.36
CA GLN A 161 -16.49 19.15 19.45
C GLN A 161 -17.30 18.18 18.59
N LYS A 162 -18.49 17.80 19.06
CA LYS A 162 -19.37 16.90 18.30
C LYS A 162 -20.02 17.66 17.15
N PRO A 163 -19.97 17.16 15.90
CA PRO A 163 -20.55 17.86 14.76
C PRO A 163 -22.08 17.85 14.84
N THR A 164 -22.70 18.98 14.52
CA THR A 164 -24.15 19.09 14.30
C THR A 164 -24.50 18.65 12.87
N TYR A 165 -25.79 18.52 12.58
CA TYR A 165 -26.26 18.26 11.22
C TYR A 165 -25.75 19.29 10.20
N LYS A 166 -25.73 20.58 10.59
CA LYS A 166 -25.26 21.67 9.72
C LYS A 166 -23.74 21.57 9.50
N ASP A 167 -22.99 21.25 10.55
CA ASP A 167 -21.53 21.08 10.45
C ASP A 167 -21.18 19.95 9.50
N LEU A 168 -21.85 18.80 9.64
CA LEU A 168 -21.69 17.69 8.71
C LEU A 168 -22.08 18.07 7.28
N GLN A 169 -22.99 19.01 7.04
CA GLN A 169 -23.28 19.49 5.67
C GLN A 169 -22.17 20.38 5.10
N GLU A 170 -21.52 21.18 5.93
CA GLU A 170 -20.43 22.06 5.49
C GLU A 170 -19.11 21.34 5.25
N MET A 171 -18.93 20.12 5.78
CA MET A 171 -17.79 19.25 5.49
C MET A 171 -17.83 18.68 4.05
N LYS A 172 -17.58 19.54 3.06
CA LYS A 172 -17.72 19.28 1.62
C LYS A 172 -16.56 18.41 1.10
N TYR A 173 -15.35 18.63 1.58
CA TYR A 173 -14.18 17.83 1.24
C TYR A 173 -14.34 16.39 1.74
N LEU A 174 -14.73 16.21 3.01
CA LEU A 174 -15.05 14.89 3.57
C LEU A 174 -16.16 14.19 2.78
N GLU A 175 -17.19 14.92 2.34
CA GLU A 175 -18.23 14.33 1.49
C GLU A 175 -17.69 13.81 0.16
N ARG A 176 -16.80 14.58 -0.49
CA ARG A 176 -16.15 14.16 -1.74
C ARG A 176 -15.24 12.95 -1.52
N ALA A 177 -14.50 12.91 -0.43
CA ALA A 177 -13.67 11.77 -0.06
C ALA A 177 -14.54 10.50 0.15
N VAL A 178 -15.65 10.61 0.88
CA VAL A 178 -16.60 9.49 1.06
C VAL A 178 -17.21 9.05 -0.28
N LYS A 179 -17.53 9.99 -1.19
CA LYS A 179 -18.03 9.64 -2.52
C LYS A 179 -16.98 8.89 -3.35
N GLU A 180 -15.72 9.27 -3.24
CA GLU A 180 -14.63 8.57 -3.91
C GLU A 180 -14.36 7.18 -3.31
N VAL A 181 -14.48 7.02 -1.99
CA VAL A 181 -14.44 5.70 -1.35
C VAL A 181 -15.53 4.79 -1.93
N LEU A 182 -16.75 5.29 -2.03
CA LEU A 182 -17.89 4.54 -2.58
C LEU A 182 -17.80 4.32 -4.09
N ARG A 183 -16.97 5.08 -4.82
CA ARG A 183 -16.64 4.84 -6.23
C ARG A 183 -15.64 3.69 -6.37
N LEU A 184 -14.54 3.75 -5.64
CA LEU A 184 -13.50 2.71 -5.68
C LEU A 184 -13.99 1.39 -5.08
N TYR A 185 -14.74 1.46 -3.98
CA TYR A 185 -15.22 0.28 -3.27
C TYR A 185 -16.71 0.41 -2.94
N PRO A 186 -17.60 0.34 -3.95
CA PRO A 186 -19.04 0.32 -3.72
C PRO A 186 -19.42 -0.90 -2.88
N SER A 187 -20.10 -0.67 -1.74
CA SER A 187 -20.54 -1.75 -0.85
C SER A 187 -21.36 -2.79 -1.59
N VAL A 188 -22.18 -2.40 -2.58
CA VAL A 188 -22.88 -3.34 -3.47
C VAL A 188 -22.28 -3.22 -4.87
N HIS A 189 -21.55 -4.26 -5.29
CA HIS A 189 -20.74 -4.24 -6.51
C HIS A 189 -21.53 -4.63 -7.79
N PHE A 190 -22.72 -5.25 -7.66
CA PHE A 190 -23.69 -5.40 -8.75
C PHE A 190 -25.14 -5.44 -8.23
N ILE A 191 -26.11 -5.11 -9.09
CA ILE A 191 -27.54 -5.26 -8.82
C ILE A 191 -28.23 -6.01 -9.96
N SER A 192 -29.35 -6.68 -9.67
CA SER A 192 -30.09 -7.46 -10.68
C SER A 192 -31.54 -7.00 -10.88
N ARG A 193 -31.98 -6.98 -12.14
CA ARG A 193 -33.34 -6.65 -12.60
C ARG A 193 -33.87 -7.74 -13.52
N LYS A 194 -35.19 -7.86 -13.58
CA LYS A 194 -35.89 -8.68 -14.57
C LYS A 194 -36.66 -7.75 -15.50
N LEU A 195 -36.43 -7.88 -16.80
CA LEU A 195 -37.11 -7.03 -17.78
C LEU A 195 -38.59 -7.35 -17.86
N GLY A 196 -39.44 -6.34 -17.61
CA GLY A 196 -40.88 -6.42 -17.80
C GLY A 196 -41.35 -6.46 -19.25
N ASP A 197 -40.56 -5.95 -20.22
CA ASP A 197 -40.87 -5.95 -21.66
C ASP A 197 -39.58 -6.07 -22.50
N ASP A 198 -39.72 -6.28 -23.81
CA ASP A 198 -38.60 -6.27 -24.76
C ASP A 198 -37.92 -4.90 -24.74
N LEU A 199 -36.58 -4.88 -24.67
CA LEU A 199 -35.77 -3.67 -24.60
C LEU A 199 -34.70 -3.68 -25.68
N ILE A 200 -34.57 -2.58 -26.42
CA ILE A 200 -33.38 -2.30 -27.25
C ILE A 200 -32.47 -1.40 -26.44
N THR A 201 -31.23 -1.85 -26.19
CA THR A 201 -30.24 -1.09 -25.43
C THR A 201 -29.70 0.07 -26.25
N GLY A 202 -29.16 1.11 -25.59
CA GLY A 202 -28.48 2.23 -26.26
C GLY A 202 -27.26 1.76 -27.05
N SER A 203 -26.67 0.64 -26.66
CA SER A 203 -25.63 -0.08 -27.39
C SER A 203 -26.13 -0.96 -28.57
N GLY A 204 -27.43 -0.97 -28.88
CA GLY A 204 -28.01 -1.63 -30.05
C GLY A 204 -28.38 -3.10 -29.88
N TYR A 205 -28.38 -3.64 -28.66
CA TYR A 205 -28.74 -5.04 -28.40
C TYR A 205 -30.23 -5.21 -28.09
N LYS A 206 -30.88 -6.24 -28.64
CA LYS A 206 -32.28 -6.58 -28.33
C LYS A 206 -32.37 -7.59 -27.19
N LEU A 207 -32.78 -7.14 -26.01
CA LEU A 207 -33.06 -7.96 -24.82
C LEU A 207 -34.56 -8.34 -24.77
N PRO A 208 -34.90 -9.64 -24.83
CA PRO A 208 -36.30 -10.07 -24.70
C PRO A 208 -36.87 -9.85 -23.30
N LYS A 209 -38.20 -9.69 -23.23
CA LYS A 209 -38.99 -9.71 -21.99
C LYS A 209 -38.63 -10.93 -21.12
N GLY A 210 -38.51 -10.70 -19.82
CA GLY A 210 -38.17 -11.73 -18.84
C GLY A 210 -36.67 -12.03 -18.71
N THR A 211 -35.81 -11.41 -19.52
CA THR A 211 -34.35 -11.50 -19.37
C THR A 211 -33.92 -10.95 -18.01
N ILE A 212 -33.00 -11.66 -17.35
CA ILE A 212 -32.36 -11.18 -16.12
C ILE A 212 -31.15 -10.33 -16.51
N THR A 213 -31.12 -9.09 -16.06
CA THR A 213 -30.02 -8.15 -16.30
C THR A 213 -29.25 -7.92 -15.01
N HIS A 214 -27.92 -7.99 -15.08
CA HIS A 214 -26.99 -7.69 -13.98
C HIS A 214 -26.26 -6.40 -14.32
N LEU A 215 -26.44 -5.37 -13.49
CA LEU A 215 -25.77 -4.08 -13.67
C LEU A 215 -24.55 -4.09 -12.75
N HIS A 216 -23.37 -4.03 -13.33
CA HIS A 216 -22.12 -4.14 -12.56
C HIS A 216 -21.64 -2.74 -12.16
N ILE A 217 -21.88 -2.39 -10.90
CA ILE A 217 -21.60 -1.07 -10.33
C ILE A 217 -20.10 -0.85 -10.24
N TYR A 218 -19.34 -1.85 -9.79
CA TYR A 218 -17.89 -1.74 -9.69
C TYR A 218 -17.23 -1.55 -11.07
N ASP A 219 -17.65 -2.30 -12.09
CA ASP A 219 -17.19 -2.13 -13.48
C ASP A 219 -17.42 -0.71 -14.03
N LEU A 220 -18.61 -0.19 -13.75
CA LEU A 220 -19.03 1.13 -14.18
C LEU A 220 -18.20 2.24 -13.52
N HIS A 221 -17.90 2.07 -12.23
CA HIS A 221 -17.14 3.04 -11.43
C HIS A 221 -15.64 3.03 -11.76
N HIS A 222 -15.13 1.96 -12.37
CA HIS A 222 -13.75 1.83 -12.83
C HIS A 222 -13.62 1.97 -14.35
N ASN A 223 -14.63 2.54 -15.02
CA ASN A 223 -14.55 2.77 -16.45
C ASN A 223 -13.60 3.95 -16.77
N PRO A 224 -12.43 3.73 -17.42
CA PRO A 224 -11.46 4.78 -17.69
C PRO A 224 -11.97 5.83 -18.68
N ASP A 225 -12.98 5.50 -19.49
CA ASP A 225 -13.64 6.46 -20.39
C ASP A 225 -14.45 7.52 -19.61
N ILE A 226 -14.85 7.20 -18.38
CA ILE A 226 -15.64 8.08 -17.49
C ILE A 226 -14.75 8.65 -16.38
N TYR A 227 -13.86 7.83 -15.83
CA TYR A 227 -12.97 8.14 -14.73
C TYR A 227 -11.52 7.93 -15.16
N PRO A 228 -10.82 8.96 -15.67
CA PRO A 228 -9.40 8.85 -16.01
C PRO A 228 -8.57 8.39 -14.81
N ASP A 229 -7.64 7.46 -14.98
CA ASP A 229 -6.89 6.80 -13.89
C ASP A 229 -7.83 6.18 -12.82
N PRO A 230 -8.71 5.25 -13.20
CA PRO A 230 -9.86 4.83 -12.37
C PRO A 230 -9.47 4.20 -11.03
N GLU A 231 -8.24 3.73 -10.84
CA GLU A 231 -7.75 3.13 -9.60
C GLU A 231 -7.23 4.18 -8.59
N ARG A 232 -6.93 5.41 -9.04
CA ARG A 232 -6.42 6.46 -8.16
C ARG A 232 -7.54 7.03 -7.29
N PHE A 233 -7.31 7.05 -5.97
CA PHE A 233 -8.16 7.74 -5.01
C PHE A 233 -8.00 9.25 -5.15
N ASP A 234 -9.05 9.90 -5.67
CA ASP A 234 -9.06 11.35 -5.90
C ASP A 234 -10.44 11.96 -5.54
N PRO A 235 -10.56 12.58 -4.35
CA PRO A 235 -11.77 13.29 -3.94
C PRO A 235 -12.19 14.41 -4.91
N ASP A 236 -11.26 15.05 -5.62
CA ASP A 236 -11.56 16.18 -6.50
C ASP A 236 -12.34 15.76 -7.76
N ARG A 237 -12.45 14.46 -8.06
CA ARG A 237 -13.40 13.93 -9.05
C ARG A 237 -14.84 14.34 -8.78
N PHE A 238 -15.19 14.60 -7.52
CA PHE A 238 -16.52 15.04 -7.11
C PHE A 238 -16.64 16.55 -6.93
N LEU A 239 -15.70 17.34 -7.47
CA LEU A 239 -15.91 18.77 -7.70
C LEU A 239 -17.12 18.98 -8.62
N PRO A 240 -17.94 20.03 -8.40
CA PRO A 240 -19.09 20.33 -9.25
C PRO A 240 -18.73 20.40 -10.74
N GLU A 241 -17.64 21.08 -11.07
CA GLU A 241 -17.09 21.22 -12.43
C GLU A 241 -16.66 19.89 -13.06
N ASN A 242 -16.08 18.98 -12.28
CA ASN A 242 -15.71 17.62 -12.74
C ASN A 242 -16.91 16.67 -12.89
N CYS A 243 -18.08 17.05 -12.37
CA CYS A 243 -19.31 16.26 -12.47
C CYS A 243 -20.23 16.73 -13.60
N GLN A 244 -20.10 17.96 -14.11
CA GLN A 244 -21.05 18.57 -15.05
C GLN A 244 -21.27 17.75 -16.33
N ASN A 245 -20.21 17.13 -16.87
CA ASN A 245 -20.28 16.34 -18.10
C ASN A 245 -20.36 14.83 -17.86
N ARG A 246 -20.50 14.39 -16.60
CA ARG A 246 -20.58 12.96 -16.27
C ARG A 246 -22.01 12.45 -16.44
N HIS A 247 -22.15 11.28 -17.06
CA HIS A 247 -23.45 10.63 -17.18
C HIS A 247 -24.07 10.38 -15.78
N PRO A 248 -25.36 10.69 -15.53
CA PRO A 248 -25.97 10.56 -14.20
C PRO A 248 -25.92 9.14 -13.61
N PHE A 249 -26.01 8.13 -14.48
CA PHE A 249 -25.91 6.72 -14.13
C PHE A 249 -24.47 6.18 -14.08
N ALA A 250 -23.44 7.02 -14.15
CA ALA A 250 -22.05 6.58 -14.04
C ALA A 250 -21.55 6.45 -12.58
N TYR A 251 -22.31 6.98 -11.61
CA TYR A 251 -22.02 6.87 -10.18
C TYR A 251 -23.28 6.37 -9.46
N LEU A 252 -23.24 5.13 -9.00
CA LEU A 252 -24.40 4.34 -8.54
C LEU A 252 -24.20 3.61 -7.19
N PRO A 253 -23.47 4.15 -6.20
CA PRO A 253 -23.25 3.44 -4.93
C PRO A 253 -24.55 3.22 -4.14
N PHE A 254 -25.58 4.04 -4.39
CA PHE A 254 -26.89 3.97 -3.75
C PHE A 254 -28.01 3.57 -4.74
N SER A 255 -27.65 2.95 -5.87
CA SER A 255 -28.56 2.74 -7.01
C SER A 255 -29.15 4.07 -7.53
N ALA A 256 -30.02 4.00 -8.53
CA ALA A 256 -30.71 5.15 -9.13
C ALA A 256 -32.12 4.76 -9.59
N GLY A 257 -32.87 5.76 -10.10
CA GLY A 257 -34.26 5.60 -10.51
C GLY A 257 -35.23 5.42 -9.33
N PRO A 258 -36.47 4.92 -9.57
CA PRO A 258 -37.49 4.77 -8.55
C PRO A 258 -37.08 3.88 -7.37
N ARG A 259 -36.12 2.96 -7.61
CA ARG A 259 -35.58 2.02 -6.61
C ARG A 259 -34.20 2.44 -6.09
N ASN A 260 -33.90 3.73 -6.04
CA ASN A 260 -32.72 4.24 -5.33
C ASN A 260 -32.81 3.98 -3.82
N CYS A 261 -31.68 4.00 -3.11
CA CYS A 261 -31.62 3.77 -1.67
C CYS A 261 -32.43 4.84 -0.90
N VAL A 262 -33.36 4.41 -0.05
CA VAL A 262 -34.11 5.35 0.83
C VAL A 262 -33.20 5.93 1.92
N GLY A 263 -32.22 5.13 2.38
CA GLY A 263 -31.30 5.47 3.45
C GLY A 263 -30.03 6.21 3.00
N GLN A 264 -29.94 6.67 1.73
CA GLN A 264 -28.71 7.31 1.22
C GLN A 264 -28.21 8.46 2.12
N ARG A 265 -29.11 9.35 2.53
CA ARG A 265 -28.75 10.49 3.40
C ARG A 265 -28.35 10.04 4.80
N PHE A 266 -29.02 9.03 5.33
CA PHE A 266 -28.67 8.42 6.62
C PHE A 266 -27.25 7.86 6.58
N ALA A 267 -26.94 7.03 5.58
CA ALA A 267 -25.63 6.40 5.43
C ALA A 267 -24.51 7.44 5.26
N MET A 268 -24.73 8.49 4.45
CA MET A 268 -23.74 9.56 4.28
C MET A 268 -23.46 10.31 5.60
N LEU A 269 -24.48 10.58 6.41
CA LEU A 269 -24.30 11.25 7.70
C LEU A 269 -23.62 10.34 8.72
N GLU A 270 -23.99 9.06 8.76
CA GLU A 270 -23.36 8.05 9.62
C GLU A 270 -21.88 7.87 9.27
N LEU A 271 -21.54 7.76 7.98
CA LEU A 271 -20.15 7.70 7.48
C LEU A 271 -19.35 8.93 7.92
N LYS A 272 -19.89 10.13 7.70
CA LYS A 272 -19.20 11.38 8.04
C LYS A 272 -19.01 11.53 9.55
N ALA A 273 -20.02 11.19 10.36
CA ALA A 273 -19.92 11.26 11.82
C ALA A 273 -18.86 10.29 12.37
N ALA A 274 -18.82 9.04 11.87
CA ALA A 274 -17.82 8.06 12.26
C ALA A 274 -16.41 8.46 11.85
N ILE A 275 -16.22 8.91 10.59
CA ILE A 275 -14.91 9.36 10.10
C ILE A 275 -14.44 10.60 10.85
N CYS A 276 -15.33 11.57 11.09
CA CYS A 276 -15.03 12.76 11.88
C CYS A 276 -14.60 12.38 13.31
N GLY A 277 -15.35 11.51 13.99
CA GLY A 277 -15.03 11.07 15.35
C GLY A 277 -13.67 10.36 15.45
N VAL A 278 -13.37 9.49 14.48
CA VAL A 278 -12.08 8.78 14.41
C VAL A 278 -10.95 9.74 14.09
N LEU A 279 -11.03 10.53 13.02
CA LEU A 279 -9.94 11.44 12.61
C LEU A 279 -9.71 12.60 13.58
N ALA A 280 -10.72 12.99 14.37
CA ALA A 280 -10.54 13.93 15.47
C ALA A 280 -9.66 13.38 16.61
N ASN A 281 -9.53 12.05 16.73
CA ASN A 281 -8.84 11.38 17.83
C ASN A 281 -7.59 10.60 17.39
N PHE A 282 -7.48 10.24 16.11
CA PHE A 282 -6.48 9.33 15.59
C PHE A 282 -5.89 9.83 14.27
N VAL A 283 -4.61 9.54 14.08
CA VAL A 283 -3.95 9.56 12.77
C VAL A 283 -3.86 8.11 12.29
N LEU A 284 -4.41 7.83 11.11
CA LEU A 284 -4.45 6.50 10.53
C LEU A 284 -3.22 6.29 9.64
N GLU A 285 -2.47 5.20 9.87
CA GLU A 285 -1.40 4.74 8.97
C GLU A 285 -1.75 3.42 8.29
N PRO A 286 -1.34 3.22 7.03
CA PRO A 286 -1.67 2.03 6.29
C PRO A 286 -0.93 0.81 6.87
N VAL A 287 -1.66 -0.29 7.08
CA VAL A 287 -1.06 -1.64 7.20
C VAL A 287 -1.42 -2.43 5.99
N ASP A 288 -2.71 -2.43 5.66
CA ASP A 288 -3.20 -2.92 4.38
C ASP A 288 -3.41 -1.73 3.43
N THR A 289 -2.98 -1.89 2.19
CA THR A 289 -3.12 -0.95 1.07
C THR A 289 -4.02 -1.57 -0.01
N PRO A 290 -4.53 -0.77 -0.98
CA PRO A 290 -5.25 -1.31 -2.13
C PRO A 290 -4.56 -2.49 -2.82
N ASP A 291 -3.22 -2.49 -2.87
CA ASP A 291 -2.43 -3.54 -3.51
C ASP A 291 -2.23 -4.80 -2.65
N THR A 292 -2.34 -4.69 -1.32
CA THR A 292 -2.18 -5.85 -0.42
C THR A 292 -3.50 -6.55 -0.11
N ILE A 293 -4.64 -5.89 -0.36
CA ILE A 293 -5.96 -6.49 -0.15
C ILE A 293 -6.37 -7.36 -1.34
N VAL A 294 -7.03 -8.47 -1.06
CA VAL A 294 -7.65 -9.30 -2.10
C VAL A 294 -9.16 -9.12 -2.01
N LEU A 295 -9.76 -8.50 -3.02
CA LEU A 295 -11.21 -8.34 -3.10
C LEU A 295 -11.87 -9.69 -3.38
N VAL A 296 -12.97 -9.93 -2.68
CA VAL A 296 -13.84 -11.09 -2.90
C VAL A 296 -15.23 -10.63 -3.30
N VAL A 297 -15.83 -11.35 -4.25
CA VAL A 297 -17.26 -11.24 -4.52
C VAL A 297 -17.99 -11.78 -3.28
N ASP A 298 -18.91 -11.00 -2.71
CA ASP A 298 -19.84 -11.33 -1.60
C ASP A 298 -21.13 -10.47 -1.71
N LEU A 299 -22.18 -10.71 -0.93
CA LEU A 299 -23.42 -9.89 -0.88
C LEU A 299 -23.10 -8.39 -0.80
N VAL A 300 -22.02 -8.05 -0.08
CA VAL A 300 -21.35 -6.75 -0.11
C VAL A 300 -19.88 -6.93 -0.51
N LEU A 301 -19.25 -5.93 -1.13
CA LEU A 301 -17.83 -5.98 -1.48
C LEU A 301 -16.97 -6.03 -0.20
N ARG A 302 -16.02 -6.98 -0.14
CA ARG A 302 -15.16 -7.20 1.03
C ARG A 302 -13.75 -7.64 0.64
N THR A 303 -12.86 -7.63 1.62
CA THR A 303 -11.50 -8.19 1.53
C THR A 303 -11.45 -9.62 2.06
N LYS A 304 -10.55 -10.45 1.49
CA LYS A 304 -10.30 -11.83 1.91
C LYS A 304 -9.82 -11.93 3.36
N ASP A 305 -9.01 -10.97 3.79
CA ASP A 305 -8.52 -10.83 5.15
C ASP A 305 -9.06 -9.51 5.76
N PRO A 306 -9.26 -9.40 7.08
CA PRO A 306 -9.72 -8.16 7.70
C PRO A 306 -8.75 -7.01 7.45
N ILE A 307 -9.28 -5.81 7.19
CA ILE A 307 -8.46 -4.61 7.01
C ILE A 307 -7.82 -4.24 8.35
N ARG A 308 -6.48 -4.19 8.35
CA ARG A 308 -5.64 -3.73 9.44
C ARG A 308 -5.21 -2.30 9.13
N VAL A 309 -5.19 -1.48 10.18
CA VAL A 309 -4.65 -0.13 10.15
C VAL A 309 -3.64 -0.03 11.29
N LYS A 310 -2.50 0.62 11.05
CA LYS A 310 -1.49 0.89 12.09
C LYS A 310 -1.85 2.27 12.61
N GLU A 311 -2.17 2.34 13.88
CA GLU A 311 -2.27 3.63 14.53
C GLU A 311 -0.85 4.03 14.92
N TRP A 312 -0.32 5.09 14.32
CA TRP A 312 0.86 5.75 14.85
C TRP A 312 0.42 7.02 15.53
N ARG A 313 0.50 6.99 16.84
CA ARG A 313 0.26 8.18 17.63
C ARG A 313 1.56 9.01 17.59
N ARG A 314 1.45 10.27 17.15
CA ARG A 314 2.38 11.40 17.44
C ARG A 314 2.70 11.57 18.95
N ASN A 315 2.18 10.71 19.82
CA ASN A 315 2.31 10.76 21.29
C ASN A 315 3.74 10.79 21.83
N PHE A 316 4.65 10.18 21.08
CA PHE A 316 6.01 9.92 21.51
C PHE A 316 7.02 10.82 20.81
N TYR A 317 6.53 11.76 19.99
CA TYR A 317 7.31 12.91 19.56
C TYR A 317 7.34 13.91 20.71
N PRO A 318 8.50 14.49 21.06
CA PRO A 318 9.81 14.36 20.41
C PRO A 318 10.66 13.16 20.89
N MET A 319 10.23 12.46 21.95
CA MET A 319 10.92 11.28 22.49
C MET A 319 10.03 10.35 23.33
N TYR A 320 10.47 9.10 23.49
CA TYR A 320 9.80 8.14 24.39
C TYR A 320 10.75 7.23 25.17
N LYS A 321 10.28 6.77 26.32
CA LYS A 321 10.97 5.80 27.17
C LYS A 321 10.69 4.38 26.69
N PHE A 322 11.72 3.64 26.34
CA PHE A 322 11.68 2.19 26.16
C PHE A 322 12.09 1.50 27.46
N PHE A 323 11.30 0.51 27.87
CA PHE A 323 11.53 -0.25 29.10
C PHE A 323 11.43 -1.74 28.79
N ALA A 324 12.53 -2.47 28.97
CA ALA A 324 12.59 -3.92 28.81
C ALA A 324 13.41 -4.54 29.96
N VAL A 325 12.70 -5.17 30.91
CA VAL A 325 13.26 -5.78 32.13
C VAL A 325 14.10 -4.78 32.93
N HIS A 326 15.43 -4.80 32.81
CA HIS A 326 16.37 -3.91 33.51
C HIS A 326 16.96 -2.83 32.60
N VAL A 327 16.59 -2.82 31.31
CA VAL A 327 17.05 -1.83 30.33
C VAL A 327 15.99 -0.73 30.20
N ILE A 328 16.37 0.48 30.61
CA ILE A 328 15.58 1.69 30.43
C ILE A 328 16.35 2.57 29.45
N ALA A 329 15.76 2.93 28.32
CA ALA A 329 16.39 3.79 27.33
C ALA A 329 15.45 4.93 26.92
N ALA A 330 16.01 6.11 26.66
CA ALA A 330 15.29 7.22 26.03
C ALA A 330 15.51 7.18 24.52
N ASN A 331 14.43 7.20 23.74
CA ASN A 331 14.47 7.18 22.28
C ASN A 331 14.21 8.59 21.77
N ILE A 332 15.18 9.16 21.08
CA ILE A 332 15.15 10.53 20.54
C ILE A 332 14.81 10.49 19.07
N LEU A 333 13.86 11.34 18.67
CA LEU A 333 13.33 11.42 17.31
C LEU A 333 13.55 12.80 16.66
N THR A 334 14.06 13.81 17.38
CA THR A 334 14.23 15.17 16.86
C THR A 334 15.69 15.54 16.58
N PRO A 335 15.96 16.33 15.52
CA PRO A 335 17.31 16.80 15.20
C PRO A 335 17.97 17.62 16.32
N GLU A 336 17.21 18.45 17.04
CA GLU A 336 17.69 19.33 18.10
C GLU A 336 18.19 18.50 19.29
N ASP A 337 17.43 17.48 19.70
CA ASP A 337 17.84 16.59 20.79
C ASP A 337 18.97 15.64 20.35
N CYS A 338 19.02 15.27 19.06
CA CYS A 338 20.17 14.56 18.50
C CYS A 338 21.46 15.38 18.60
N GLU A 339 21.42 16.67 18.25
CA GLU A 339 22.58 17.57 18.34
C GLU A 339 23.12 17.65 19.78
N LEU A 340 22.24 17.85 20.75
CA LEU A 340 22.62 17.95 22.16
C LEU A 340 23.41 16.72 22.64
N VAL A 341 22.98 15.52 22.23
CA VAL A 341 23.64 14.25 22.60
C VAL A 341 24.92 14.03 21.81
N MET A 342 24.92 14.33 20.51
CA MET A 342 26.00 13.91 19.60
C MET A 342 27.14 14.92 19.51
N SER A 343 26.88 16.21 19.71
CA SER A 343 27.90 17.27 19.64
C SER A 343 28.77 17.33 20.90
N ASN A 344 28.23 16.95 22.06
CA ASN A 344 28.94 17.03 23.33
C ASN A 344 29.79 15.77 23.62
N PRO A 345 31.12 15.88 23.74
CA PRO A 345 32.00 14.75 24.02
C PRO A 345 31.69 14.02 25.33
N VAL A 346 31.03 14.67 26.30
CA VAL A 346 30.62 14.05 27.57
C VAL A 346 29.65 12.89 27.36
N HIS A 347 28.85 12.90 26.28
CA HIS A 347 27.90 11.82 25.96
C HIS A 347 28.43 10.87 24.87
N SER A 348 29.76 10.82 24.67
CA SER A 348 30.39 10.02 23.61
C SER A 348 30.45 8.51 23.90
N GLU A 349 30.22 8.10 25.15
CA GLU A 349 30.19 6.69 25.55
C GLU A 349 29.10 5.93 24.79
N LYS A 350 29.44 4.72 24.33
CA LYS A 350 28.51 3.86 23.59
C LYS A 350 27.44 3.31 24.54
N GLY A 351 26.24 3.08 24.01
CA GLY A 351 25.16 2.44 24.76
C GLY A 351 25.46 0.96 25.05
N LYS A 352 24.85 0.39 26.09
CA LYS A 352 25.03 -1.03 26.47
C LYS A 352 24.71 -2.05 25.37
N ILE A 353 23.93 -1.67 24.37
CA ILE A 353 23.64 -2.50 23.20
C ILE A 353 24.92 -2.92 22.44
N TYR A 354 25.96 -2.08 22.48
CA TYR A 354 27.26 -2.39 21.86
C TYR A 354 28.01 -3.49 22.60
N ASP A 355 27.65 -3.81 23.85
CA ASP A 355 28.28 -4.89 24.62
C ASP A 355 28.05 -6.26 23.97
N LEU A 356 26.94 -6.40 23.23
CA LEU A 356 26.62 -7.60 22.46
C LEU A 356 27.64 -7.86 21.33
N LEU A 357 28.32 -6.80 20.85
CA LEU A 357 29.35 -6.89 19.81
C LEU A 357 30.74 -7.22 20.35
N HIS A 358 31.00 -7.14 21.66
CA HIS A 358 32.33 -7.36 22.23
C HIS A 358 32.89 -8.75 21.96
N ASN A 359 32.05 -9.79 21.84
CA ASN A 359 32.51 -11.13 21.50
C ASN A 359 33.15 -11.18 20.11
N TRP A 360 32.69 -10.33 19.18
CA TRP A 360 33.18 -10.24 17.82
C TRP A 360 34.23 -9.13 17.66
N LEU A 361 33.85 -7.87 17.89
CA LEU A 361 34.68 -6.69 17.62
C LEU A 361 35.59 -6.30 18.79
N LYS A 362 35.39 -6.90 19.97
CA LYS A 362 36.10 -6.56 21.22
C LYS A 362 36.09 -5.05 21.45
N ASP A 363 37.23 -4.45 21.76
CA ASP A 363 37.37 -3.02 22.04
C ASP A 363 37.97 -2.25 20.84
N GLY A 364 37.51 -2.53 19.62
CA GLY A 364 37.88 -1.78 18.43
C GLY A 364 37.30 -0.36 18.37
N LEU A 365 37.52 0.38 17.29
CA LEU A 365 37.12 1.78 17.18
C LEU A 365 35.60 2.02 17.39
N LEU A 366 34.74 1.07 17.05
CA LEU A 366 33.29 1.20 17.21
C LEU A 366 32.83 1.14 18.67
N THR A 367 33.41 0.22 19.44
CA THR A 367 32.96 -0.20 20.77
C THR A 367 33.80 0.42 21.89
N SER A 368 35.05 0.80 21.61
CA SER A 368 35.94 1.42 22.60
C SER A 368 35.48 2.81 23.07
N ASN A 369 35.84 3.14 24.31
CA ASN A 369 35.51 4.40 24.96
C ASN A 369 36.77 5.13 25.47
N GLY A 370 36.61 6.40 25.85
CA GLY A 370 37.65 7.20 26.51
C GLY A 370 38.96 7.34 25.73
N SER A 371 40.08 7.28 26.45
CA SER A 371 41.43 7.47 25.90
C SER A 371 41.82 6.42 24.87
N LYS A 372 41.40 5.15 25.04
CA LYS A 372 41.66 4.08 24.06
C LYS A 372 41.10 4.47 22.70
N TRP A 373 39.83 4.89 22.65
CA TRP A 373 39.22 5.34 21.40
C TRP A 373 39.93 6.55 20.80
N GLN A 374 40.28 7.56 21.61
CA GLN A 374 40.96 8.76 21.11
C GLN A 374 42.30 8.41 20.46
N THR A 375 43.08 7.55 21.12
CA THR A 375 44.37 7.05 20.59
C THR A 375 44.17 6.27 19.30
N ARG A 376 43.22 5.32 19.26
CA ARG A 376 42.92 4.53 18.06
C ARG A 376 42.45 5.41 16.90
N ARG A 377 41.51 6.34 17.16
CA ARG A 377 41.00 7.29 16.16
C ARG A 377 42.13 8.16 15.59
N ARG A 378 43.05 8.62 16.44
CA ARG A 378 44.22 9.42 16.01
C ARG A 378 45.13 8.62 15.08
N ILE A 379 45.43 7.37 15.41
CA ILE A 379 46.28 6.49 14.58
C ILE A 379 45.64 6.23 13.21
N LEU A 380 44.31 6.05 13.17
CA LEU A 380 43.59 5.60 11.99
C LEU A 380 43.15 6.72 11.03
N THR A 381 42.90 7.93 11.54
CA THR A 381 42.39 9.07 10.72
C THR A 381 43.25 9.39 9.49
N PRO A 382 44.61 9.37 9.54
CA PRO A 382 45.44 9.63 8.37
C PRO A 382 45.19 8.69 7.18
N ALA A 383 44.77 7.45 7.42
CA ALA A 383 44.49 6.47 6.36
C ALA A 383 43.28 6.85 5.48
N PHE A 384 42.40 7.73 5.97
CA PHE A 384 41.18 8.17 5.28
C PHE A 384 41.28 9.62 4.79
N HIS A 385 42.48 10.19 4.77
CA HIS A 385 42.74 11.51 4.21
C HIS A 385 42.63 11.50 2.68
N PHE A 386 42.21 12.62 2.08
CA PHE A 386 41.88 12.69 0.64
C PHE A 386 43.05 12.28 -0.28
N ASN A 387 44.30 12.59 0.09
CA ASN A 387 45.50 12.19 -0.66
C ASN A 387 45.67 10.67 -0.77
N ILE A 388 45.24 9.91 0.26
CA ILE A 388 45.26 8.44 0.24
C ILE A 388 44.05 7.90 -0.53
N LEU A 389 42.86 8.48 -0.30
CA LEU A 389 41.62 8.08 -0.98
C LEU A 389 41.71 8.20 -2.52
N GLN A 390 42.45 9.19 -3.03
CA GLN A 390 42.72 9.33 -4.47
C GLN A 390 43.34 8.07 -5.09
N GLN A 391 44.16 7.35 -4.32
CA GLN A 391 44.82 6.13 -4.78
C GLN A 391 43.87 4.92 -4.75
N PHE A 392 42.81 4.97 -3.94
CA PHE A 392 41.82 3.90 -3.84
C PHE A 392 40.86 3.87 -5.03
N ILE A 393 40.72 4.99 -5.77
CA ILE A 393 39.89 5.06 -6.98
C ILE A 393 40.28 4.00 -8.02
N LEU A 394 41.57 3.69 -8.14
CA LEU A 394 42.05 2.64 -9.04
C LEU A 394 41.44 1.28 -8.68
N VAL A 395 41.41 0.94 -7.38
CA VAL A 395 40.85 -0.32 -6.90
C VAL A 395 39.34 -0.34 -6.96
N PHE A 396 38.68 0.78 -6.66
CA PHE A 396 37.23 0.87 -6.84
C PHE A 396 36.84 0.60 -8.28
N ASN A 397 37.58 1.17 -9.24
CA ASN A 397 37.33 0.93 -10.66
C ASN A 397 37.65 -0.52 -11.07
N GLU A 398 38.76 -1.10 -10.60
CA GLU A 398 39.11 -2.51 -10.89
C GLU A 398 38.07 -3.50 -10.34
N GLU A 399 37.61 -3.32 -9.11
CA GLU A 399 36.58 -4.18 -8.52
C GLU A 399 35.20 -3.90 -9.11
N ALA A 400 34.90 -2.67 -9.52
CA ALA A 400 33.63 -2.31 -10.16
C ALA A 400 33.54 -2.94 -11.56
N ASP A 401 34.64 -3.04 -12.30
CA ASP A 401 34.70 -3.79 -13.57
C ASP A 401 34.35 -5.28 -13.36
N LYS A 402 34.86 -5.89 -12.27
CA LYS A 402 34.53 -7.29 -11.92
C LYS A 402 33.06 -7.44 -11.53
N LEU A 403 32.50 -6.47 -10.83
CA LEU A 403 31.07 -6.42 -10.51
C LEU A 403 30.22 -6.34 -11.79
N VAL A 404 30.61 -5.47 -12.73
CA VAL A 404 29.97 -5.36 -14.05
C VAL A 404 30.06 -6.67 -14.82
N GLU A 405 31.20 -7.37 -14.80
CA GLU A 405 31.36 -8.65 -15.49
C GLU A 405 30.48 -9.74 -14.85
N ALA A 406 30.38 -9.77 -13.51
CA ALA A 406 29.45 -10.66 -12.82
C ALA A 406 28.01 -10.42 -13.28
N PHE A 407 27.55 -9.17 -13.31
CA PHE A 407 26.23 -8.82 -13.82
C PHE A 407 26.06 -9.14 -15.31
N ARG A 408 27.11 -8.95 -16.13
CA ARG A 408 27.09 -9.29 -17.55
C ARG A 408 26.93 -10.79 -17.79
N SER A 409 27.55 -11.62 -16.96
CA SER A 409 27.42 -13.08 -17.05
C SER A 409 26.00 -13.57 -16.74
N GLU A 410 25.26 -12.81 -15.91
CA GLU A 410 23.91 -13.16 -15.46
C GLU A 410 22.78 -12.35 -16.12
N CYS A 411 23.09 -11.32 -16.92
CA CYS A 411 22.11 -10.39 -17.49
C CYS A 411 21.06 -11.02 -18.44
N LYS A 412 21.25 -12.28 -18.85
CA LYS A 412 20.26 -13.05 -19.62
C LYS A 412 19.15 -13.63 -18.76
N LYS A 413 19.32 -13.68 -17.43
CA LYS A 413 18.28 -14.09 -16.49
C LYS A 413 17.16 -13.04 -16.45
N SER A 414 15.97 -13.45 -15.99
CA SER A 414 14.83 -12.52 -15.81
C SER A 414 15.16 -11.39 -14.83
N TYR A 415 15.95 -11.68 -13.80
CA TYR A 415 16.47 -10.75 -12.81
C TYR A 415 17.78 -11.27 -12.21
N ILE A 416 18.51 -10.39 -11.53
CA ILE A 416 19.70 -10.70 -10.73
C ILE A 416 19.43 -10.29 -9.28
N ASN A 417 19.66 -11.18 -8.32
CA ASN A 417 19.74 -10.80 -6.90
C ASN A 417 21.09 -10.12 -6.66
N ILE A 418 21.11 -8.80 -6.50
CA ILE A 418 22.33 -8.00 -6.47
C ILE A 418 23.06 -8.08 -5.13
N THR A 419 22.36 -8.41 -4.04
CA THR A 419 22.90 -8.37 -2.66
C THR A 419 24.20 -9.16 -2.50
N PRO A 420 24.32 -10.43 -2.95
CA PRO A 420 25.57 -11.19 -2.83
C PRO A 420 26.74 -10.60 -3.64
N HIS A 421 26.46 -9.98 -4.77
CA HIS A 421 27.46 -9.38 -5.67
C HIS A 421 27.98 -8.06 -5.12
N VAL A 422 27.09 -7.17 -4.67
CA VAL A 422 27.50 -5.89 -4.07
C VAL A 422 28.26 -6.13 -2.75
N ALA A 423 27.85 -7.11 -1.94
CA ALA A 423 28.58 -7.49 -0.73
C ALA A 423 29.96 -8.10 -1.02
N GLN A 424 30.13 -8.79 -2.16
CA GLN A 424 31.45 -9.27 -2.57
C GLN A 424 32.34 -8.12 -3.06
N PHE A 425 31.77 -7.21 -3.87
CA PHE A 425 32.46 -6.02 -4.35
C PHE A 425 33.03 -5.20 -3.18
N THR A 426 32.19 -4.84 -2.21
CA THR A 426 32.60 -4.00 -1.08
C THR A 426 33.58 -4.70 -0.13
N LEU A 427 33.49 -6.03 0.02
CA LEU A 427 34.46 -6.78 0.82
C LEU A 427 35.84 -6.79 0.15
N LYS A 428 35.89 -6.90 -1.17
CA LYS A 428 37.15 -6.89 -1.93
C LYS A 428 37.79 -5.50 -1.94
N THR A 429 37.00 -4.46 -2.14
CA THR A 429 37.50 -3.08 -2.10
C THR A 429 38.08 -2.74 -0.74
N ILE A 430 37.39 -3.00 0.39
CA ILE A 430 37.92 -2.66 1.72
C ILE A 430 39.19 -3.46 2.05
N THR A 431 39.25 -4.72 1.63
CA THR A 431 40.43 -5.56 1.90
C THR A 431 41.64 -5.10 1.10
N GLU A 432 41.47 -4.78 -0.19
CA GLU A 432 42.60 -4.32 -1.01
C GLU A 432 43.01 -2.87 -0.69
N THR A 433 42.07 -2.03 -0.23
CA THR A 433 42.34 -0.63 0.13
C THR A 433 42.86 -0.48 1.55
N ALA A 434 42.01 -0.69 2.55
CA ALA A 434 42.32 -0.42 3.95
C ALA A 434 43.21 -1.50 4.57
N MET A 435 43.02 -2.79 4.21
CA MET A 435 43.90 -3.85 4.71
C MET A 435 45.18 -4.02 3.89
N GLY A 436 45.17 -3.55 2.63
CA GLY A 436 46.32 -3.64 1.73
C GLY A 436 46.62 -5.06 1.25
N THR A 437 45.64 -5.96 1.26
CA THR A 437 45.79 -7.34 0.81
C THR A 437 44.83 -7.64 -0.33
N LYS A 438 45.36 -8.21 -1.43
CA LYS A 438 44.52 -8.74 -2.50
C LYS A 438 43.98 -10.09 -2.04
N LEU A 439 42.67 -10.21 -1.90
CA LEU A 439 42.03 -11.48 -1.57
C LEU A 439 42.26 -12.48 -2.72
N HIS A 440 43.29 -13.32 -2.58
CA HIS A 440 43.51 -14.50 -3.44
C HIS A 440 42.86 -15.77 -2.87
N PHE A 441 41.97 -15.63 -1.87
CA PHE A 441 41.38 -16.76 -1.18
C PHE A 441 40.42 -17.55 -2.07
N ASN A 442 40.26 -18.83 -1.75
CA ASN A 442 39.21 -19.67 -2.31
C ASN A 442 37.85 -19.00 -2.05
N THR A 443 37.02 -18.82 -3.09
CA THR A 443 35.68 -18.19 -3.05
C THR A 443 34.83 -18.67 -1.87
N GLN A 444 35.02 -19.91 -1.42
CA GLN A 444 34.33 -20.48 -0.26
C GLN A 444 34.62 -19.76 1.07
N LYS A 445 35.85 -19.29 1.33
CA LYS A 445 36.18 -18.59 2.59
C LYS A 445 35.49 -17.23 2.67
N GLU A 446 35.43 -16.51 1.55
CA GLU A 446 34.71 -15.22 1.46
C GLU A 446 33.21 -15.43 1.73
N ILE A 447 32.62 -16.49 1.15
CA ILE A 447 31.23 -16.87 1.40
C ILE A 447 31.01 -17.16 2.88
N ASN A 448 31.85 -18.01 3.49
CA ASN A 448 31.74 -18.36 4.90
C ASN A 448 31.87 -17.14 5.83
N TYR A 449 32.73 -16.17 5.49
CA TYR A 449 32.86 -14.92 6.24
C TYR A 449 31.57 -14.10 6.16
N LYS A 450 31.03 -13.88 4.95
CA LYS A 450 29.79 -13.12 4.76
C LYS A 450 28.58 -13.78 5.43
N GLU A 451 28.45 -15.10 5.31
CA GLU A 451 27.41 -15.86 6.01
C GLU A 451 27.55 -15.74 7.53
N ALA A 452 28.79 -15.79 8.05
CA ALA A 452 29.04 -15.57 9.47
C ALA A 452 28.66 -14.14 9.93
N VAL A 453 28.87 -13.11 9.11
CA VAL A 453 28.40 -11.74 9.39
C VAL A 453 26.87 -11.68 9.44
N TYR A 454 26.16 -12.38 8.57
CA TYR A 454 24.70 -12.47 8.62
C TYR A 454 24.19 -13.26 9.84
N GLU A 455 24.85 -14.36 10.19
CA GLU A 455 24.48 -15.16 11.35
C GLU A 455 24.69 -14.41 12.66
N ILE A 456 25.80 -13.68 12.82
CA ILE A 456 26.03 -12.89 14.04
C ILE A 456 24.96 -11.80 14.18
N GLY A 457 24.58 -11.12 13.09
CA GLY A 457 23.49 -10.13 13.11
C GLY A 457 22.15 -10.70 13.59
N ARG A 458 21.77 -11.87 13.09
CA ARG A 458 20.57 -12.60 13.54
C ARG A 458 20.62 -12.97 15.03
N ILE A 459 21.77 -13.42 15.52
CA ILE A 459 21.96 -13.76 16.94
C ILE A 459 21.79 -12.50 17.80
N LEU A 460 22.40 -11.38 17.40
CA LEU A 460 22.30 -10.12 18.12
C LEU A 460 20.87 -9.61 18.18
N LEU A 461 20.15 -9.63 17.05
CA LEU A 461 18.75 -9.23 17.01
C LEU A 461 17.87 -10.12 17.90
N TYR A 462 18.10 -11.44 17.87
CA TYR A 462 17.40 -12.37 18.74
C TYR A 462 17.66 -12.07 20.23
N ARG A 463 18.90 -11.74 20.61
CA ARG A 463 19.23 -11.36 21.98
C ARG A 463 18.60 -10.02 22.38
N LEU A 464 18.46 -9.09 21.45
CA LEU A 464 17.77 -7.81 21.67
C LEU A 464 16.27 -7.98 21.90
N SER A 465 15.62 -8.86 21.14
CA SER A 465 14.19 -9.15 21.31
C SER A 465 13.89 -10.04 22.53
N HIS A 466 14.91 -10.64 23.15
CA HIS A 466 14.79 -11.53 24.31
C HIS A 466 15.76 -11.08 25.42
N PRO A 467 15.41 -10.03 26.20
CA PRO A 467 16.32 -9.33 27.09
C PRO A 467 17.03 -10.19 28.16
N TRP A 468 16.50 -11.37 28.48
CA TRP A 468 17.16 -12.32 29.38
C TRP A 468 18.47 -12.90 28.80
N PHE A 469 18.67 -12.89 27.48
CA PHE A 469 19.94 -13.31 26.86
C PHE A 469 20.97 -12.17 26.72
N ILE A 470 20.63 -10.96 27.18
CA ILE A 470 21.63 -9.89 27.35
C ILE A 470 22.57 -10.25 28.50
N GLU A 471 22.03 -10.81 29.59
CA GLU A 471 22.80 -11.30 30.72
C GLU A 471 23.65 -12.53 30.35
N GLN A 472 24.96 -12.43 30.57
CA GLN A 472 25.92 -13.43 30.08
C GLN A 472 25.70 -14.82 30.68
N VAL A 473 25.28 -14.90 31.95
CA VAL A 473 25.04 -16.18 32.63
C VAL A 473 23.90 -16.94 31.98
N ILE A 474 22.81 -16.27 31.64
CA ILE A 474 21.66 -16.89 30.99
C ILE A 474 22.01 -17.24 29.54
N ASN A 475 22.72 -16.35 28.84
CA ASN A 475 23.17 -16.62 27.47
C ASN A 475 24.10 -17.84 27.41
N PHE A 476 24.99 -18.03 28.38
CA PHE A 476 25.95 -19.13 28.43
C PHE A 476 25.30 -20.52 28.32
N PHE A 477 24.12 -20.70 28.93
CA PHE A 477 23.36 -21.96 28.85
C PHE A 477 22.48 -22.08 27.61
N SER A 478 22.43 -21.05 26.76
CA SER A 478 21.62 -21.06 25.55
C SER A 478 22.34 -21.76 24.38
N PRO A 479 21.60 -22.40 23.45
CA PRO A 479 22.18 -22.89 22.20
C PRO A 479 22.83 -21.78 21.38
N TRP A 480 22.34 -20.54 21.51
CA TRP A 480 22.81 -19.36 20.80
C TRP A 480 24.24 -18.98 21.16
N TYR A 481 24.66 -19.18 22.41
CA TYR A 481 26.05 -18.93 22.81
C TYR A 481 27.05 -19.85 22.11
N LEU A 482 26.70 -21.13 21.94
CA LEU A 482 27.54 -22.06 21.18
C LEU A 482 27.59 -21.70 19.70
N GLN A 483 26.47 -21.26 19.13
CA GLN A 483 26.41 -20.79 17.75
C GLN A 483 27.24 -19.52 17.56
N GLU A 484 27.08 -18.53 18.43
CA GLU A 484 27.86 -17.28 18.46
C GLU A 484 29.36 -17.58 18.49
N ARG A 485 29.83 -18.49 19.36
CA ARG A 485 31.24 -18.89 19.41
C ARG A 485 31.75 -19.51 18.12
N ARG A 486 30.94 -20.32 17.43
CA ARG A 486 31.32 -20.92 16.13
C ARG A 486 31.46 -19.85 15.06
N VAL A 487 30.47 -18.96 14.96
CA VAL A 487 30.41 -17.86 13.99
C VAL A 487 31.57 -16.89 14.21
N THR A 488 31.77 -16.42 15.45
CA THR A 488 32.88 -15.56 15.83
C THR A 488 34.25 -16.18 15.53
N LYS A 489 34.39 -17.50 15.74
CA LYS A 489 35.64 -18.21 15.37
C LYS A 489 35.90 -18.12 13.86
N THR A 490 34.88 -18.26 13.02
CA THR A 490 35.01 -18.09 11.56
C THR A 490 35.45 -16.67 11.22
N LEU A 491 34.80 -15.65 11.81
CA LEU A 491 35.11 -14.23 11.61
C LEU A 491 36.57 -13.91 11.99
N HIS A 492 36.99 -14.29 13.21
CA HIS A 492 38.37 -14.09 13.69
C HIS A 492 39.42 -14.87 12.91
N THR A 493 39.07 -16.05 12.39
CA THR A 493 40.01 -16.83 11.57
C THR A 493 40.29 -16.10 10.25
N PHE A 494 39.25 -15.55 9.62
CA PHE A 494 39.39 -14.80 8.38
C PHE A 494 40.25 -13.54 8.57
N THR A 495 39.99 -12.75 9.61
CA THR A 495 40.75 -11.51 9.85
C THR A 495 42.19 -11.77 10.27
N LYS A 496 42.48 -12.86 11.01
CA LYS A 496 43.85 -13.29 11.29
C LYS A 496 44.63 -13.69 10.03
N GLU A 497 43.97 -14.32 9.06
CA GLU A 497 44.60 -14.65 7.78
C GLU A 497 44.94 -13.38 7.00
N VAL A 498 44.04 -12.39 6.96
CA VAL A 498 44.28 -11.07 6.35
C VAL A 498 45.46 -10.36 7.00
N ILE A 499 45.53 -10.35 8.34
CA ILE A 499 46.66 -9.77 9.08
C ILE A 499 47.95 -10.49 8.75
N SER A 500 47.97 -11.83 8.80
CA SER A 500 49.16 -12.64 8.54
C SER A 500 49.67 -12.46 7.11
N ASP A 501 48.78 -12.34 6.13
CA ASP A 501 49.15 -12.09 4.74
C ASP A 501 49.80 -10.70 4.55
N ARG A 502 49.26 -9.68 5.23
CA ARG A 502 49.86 -8.34 5.21
C ARG A 502 51.21 -8.31 5.92
N GLU A 503 51.32 -8.92 7.11
CA GLU A 503 52.56 -8.97 7.89
C GLU A 503 53.72 -9.58 7.11
N LYS A 504 53.49 -10.64 6.32
CA LYS A 504 54.52 -11.26 5.46
C LYS A 504 55.09 -10.32 4.41
N ASN A 505 54.27 -9.37 3.93
CA ASN A 505 54.62 -8.45 2.86
C ASN A 505 54.94 -7.03 3.37
N PHE A 506 54.87 -6.82 4.68
CA PHE A 506 55.05 -5.52 5.31
C PHE A 506 56.54 -5.11 5.32
N LYS A 507 56.79 -3.83 5.01
CA LYS A 507 58.09 -3.17 5.19
C LYS A 507 57.84 -1.91 6.01
N ASP A 508 58.61 -1.72 7.08
CA ASP A 508 58.39 -0.59 8.00
C ASP A 508 58.31 0.74 7.26
N VAL A 509 57.23 1.47 7.52
CA VAL A 509 57.01 2.84 7.04
C VAL A 509 57.39 3.81 8.16
N GLU A 510 58.05 4.94 7.85
CA GLU A 510 58.22 6.04 8.81
C GLU A 510 56.85 6.58 9.23
N LEU A 511 56.57 6.52 10.53
CA LEU A 511 55.39 7.19 11.10
C LEU A 511 55.69 8.70 11.03
N PRO A 512 54.83 9.49 10.38
CA PRO A 512 55.07 10.91 10.24
C PRO A 512 54.95 11.61 11.60
N ALA A 513 55.91 12.50 11.92
CA ALA A 513 55.95 13.26 13.17
C ALA A 513 54.85 14.35 13.23
N GLU A 514 54.37 14.81 12.07
CA GLU A 514 53.29 15.79 11.90
C GLU A 514 52.32 15.31 10.79
N GLU A 515 51.02 15.69 10.86
CA GLU A 515 50.00 15.31 9.87
C GLU A 515 50.41 15.62 8.42
N HIS A 516 51.22 16.66 8.20
CA HIS A 516 51.67 17.08 6.88
C HIS A 516 52.75 16.19 6.25
N ASP A 517 53.49 15.40 7.03
CA ASP A 517 54.59 14.56 6.52
C ASP A 517 54.14 13.20 5.96
N VAL A 518 52.88 12.79 6.20
CA VAL A 518 52.27 11.57 5.64
C VAL A 518 52.27 11.60 4.09
N TYR A 519 52.23 12.80 3.50
CA TYR A 519 51.86 13.01 2.09
C TYR A 519 53.04 13.02 1.10
N LYS A 520 54.29 12.86 1.55
CA LYS A 520 55.49 12.96 0.69
C LYS A 520 55.88 11.66 -0.03
N GLY A 521 55.24 10.52 0.29
CA GLY A 521 55.59 9.20 -0.27
C GLY A 521 54.77 8.77 -1.50
N LYS A 522 55.42 8.22 -2.54
CA LYS A 522 54.78 7.61 -3.74
C LYS A 522 54.11 6.24 -3.49
N LYS A 523 54.09 5.73 -2.26
CA LYS A 523 53.54 4.40 -1.92
C LYS A 523 52.14 4.51 -1.31
N ARG A 524 51.28 3.58 -1.71
CA ARG A 524 49.93 3.40 -1.16
C ARG A 524 50.00 2.93 0.29
N LEU A 525 49.68 3.82 1.22
CA LEU A 525 49.64 3.56 2.65
C LEU A 525 48.28 2.96 3.01
N ALA A 526 48.26 1.69 3.44
CA ALA A 526 47.06 1.05 3.93
C ALA A 526 46.83 1.37 5.42
N MET A 527 45.59 1.30 5.89
CA MET A 527 45.26 1.45 7.31
C MET A 527 46.01 0.43 8.17
N LEU A 528 46.08 -0.83 7.70
CA LEU A 528 46.80 -1.88 8.39
C LEU A 528 48.31 -1.61 8.50
N ASP A 529 48.91 -0.85 7.57
CA ASP A 529 50.31 -0.44 7.67
C ASP A 529 50.55 0.51 8.85
N LEU A 530 49.62 1.45 9.07
CA LEU A 530 49.68 2.37 10.21
C LEU A 530 49.59 1.61 11.54
N LEU A 531 48.73 0.60 11.62
CA LEU A 531 48.59 -0.23 12.81
C LEU A 531 49.84 -1.08 13.08
N LEU A 532 50.43 -1.67 12.04
CA LEU A 532 51.68 -2.44 12.15
C LEU A 532 52.88 -1.55 12.53
N SER A 533 52.98 -0.35 11.94
CA SER A 533 54.00 0.63 12.31
C SER A 533 53.83 1.14 13.75
N ALA A 534 52.61 1.42 14.20
CA ALA A 534 52.32 1.85 15.58
C ALA A 534 52.72 0.77 16.60
N LYS A 535 52.50 -0.51 16.27
CA LYS A 535 52.97 -1.65 17.07
C LYS A 535 54.50 -1.72 17.14
N ASN A 536 55.17 -1.66 15.98
CA ASN A 536 56.62 -1.87 15.89
C ASN A 536 57.44 -0.72 16.48
N LYS A 537 56.97 0.53 16.37
CA LYS A 537 57.76 1.73 16.71
C LYS A 537 57.37 2.37 18.05
N GLU A 538 56.07 2.48 18.32
CA GLU A 538 55.58 3.22 19.49
C GLU A 538 55.08 2.30 20.62
N GLY A 539 54.81 1.02 20.32
CA GLY A 539 54.20 0.08 21.27
C GLY A 539 52.79 0.49 21.71
N THR A 540 52.14 1.40 20.98
CA THR A 540 50.82 1.97 21.30
C THR A 540 49.66 1.03 20.95
N ILE A 541 49.93 -0.05 20.22
CA ILE A 541 48.97 -1.12 19.90
C ILE A 541 49.65 -2.49 19.93
N ASP A 542 48.94 -3.50 20.44
CA ASP A 542 49.38 -4.89 20.49
C ASP A 542 48.68 -5.73 19.41
N ASN A 543 49.08 -7.01 19.27
CA ASN A 543 48.48 -7.91 18.27
C ASN A 543 46.98 -8.08 18.44
N ALA A 544 46.50 -8.14 19.69
CA ALA A 544 45.08 -8.21 19.97
C ALA A 544 44.40 -6.95 19.45
N GLY A 545 44.89 -5.76 19.81
CA GLY A 545 44.38 -4.48 19.34
C GLY A 545 44.36 -4.34 17.82
N ILE A 546 45.37 -4.82 17.10
CA ILE A 546 45.35 -4.85 15.63
C ILE A 546 44.17 -5.68 15.13
N GLN A 547 43.95 -6.86 15.73
CA GLN A 547 42.82 -7.71 15.38
C GLN A 547 41.47 -7.02 15.65
N GLU A 548 41.33 -6.30 16.78
CA GLU A 548 40.11 -5.54 17.11
C GLU A 548 39.76 -4.52 16.01
N GLU A 549 40.77 -3.79 15.53
CA GLU A 549 40.57 -2.79 14.48
C GLU A 549 40.33 -3.43 13.11
N VAL A 550 41.01 -4.52 12.78
CA VAL A 550 40.75 -5.24 11.52
C VAL A 550 39.35 -5.85 11.50
N ASP A 551 38.91 -6.49 12.59
CA ASP A 551 37.55 -7.00 12.74
C ASP A 551 36.51 -5.88 12.56
N THR A 552 36.76 -4.72 13.18
CA THR A 552 35.89 -3.52 13.09
C THR A 552 35.80 -2.99 11.66
N PHE A 553 36.92 -2.66 11.02
CA PHE A 553 36.93 -2.02 9.71
C PHE A 553 36.53 -2.95 8.57
N MET A 554 36.83 -4.24 8.67
CA MET A 554 36.36 -5.20 7.68
C MET A 554 34.84 -5.29 7.72
N PHE A 555 34.20 -5.31 8.91
CA PHE A 555 32.75 -5.27 9.02
C PHE A 555 32.17 -3.94 8.53
N GLU A 556 32.55 -2.82 9.17
CA GLU A 556 31.96 -1.50 8.93
C GLU A 556 32.17 -1.01 7.50
N GLY A 557 33.30 -1.35 6.88
CA GLY A 557 33.70 -0.88 5.56
C GLY A 557 33.10 -1.64 4.38
N HIS A 558 32.48 -2.82 4.60
CA HIS A 558 31.88 -3.59 3.50
C HIS A 558 30.35 -3.70 3.58
N ASP A 559 29.82 -4.01 4.76
CA ASP A 559 28.42 -4.40 4.89
C ASP A 559 27.49 -3.18 4.78
N THR A 560 27.96 -2.03 5.28
CA THR A 560 27.23 -0.75 5.20
C THR A 560 27.15 -0.22 3.77
N THR A 561 28.25 -0.25 3.01
CA THR A 561 28.29 0.23 1.62
C THR A 561 27.64 -0.75 0.66
N ALA A 562 27.61 -2.04 0.97
CA ALA A 562 26.86 -3.04 0.19
C ALA A 562 25.36 -2.72 0.19
N MET A 563 24.80 -2.39 1.36
CA MET A 563 23.38 -2.03 1.48
C MET A 563 23.10 -0.69 0.80
N ALA A 564 23.96 0.32 1.00
CA ALA A 564 23.83 1.62 0.34
C ALA A 564 23.84 1.49 -1.19
N LEU A 565 24.76 0.70 -1.75
CA LEU A 565 24.83 0.43 -3.19
C LEU A 565 23.61 -0.35 -3.69
N GLY A 566 23.18 -1.36 -2.94
CA GLY A 566 22.01 -2.17 -3.27
C GLY A 566 20.72 -1.34 -3.37
N PHE A 567 20.43 -0.52 -2.34
CA PHE A 567 19.27 0.37 -2.34
C PHE A 567 19.39 1.46 -3.41
N SER A 568 20.59 2.03 -3.64
CA SER A 568 20.81 3.01 -4.71
C SER A 568 20.49 2.43 -6.09
N LEU A 569 20.93 1.20 -6.38
CA LEU A 569 20.64 0.51 -7.64
C LEU A 569 19.15 0.22 -7.81
N MET A 570 18.46 -0.22 -6.74
CA MET A 570 17.01 -0.45 -6.74
C MET A 570 16.22 0.83 -7.01
N LEU A 571 16.58 1.93 -6.34
CA LEU A 571 15.92 3.22 -6.50
C LEU A 571 16.12 3.79 -7.90
N LEU A 572 17.34 3.71 -8.44
CA LEU A 572 17.63 4.14 -9.82
C LEU A 572 16.96 3.25 -10.87
N ALA A 573 16.78 1.94 -10.60
CA ALA A 573 15.99 1.06 -11.46
C ALA A 573 14.51 1.46 -11.45
N SER A 574 13.97 1.80 -10.27
CA SER A 574 12.57 2.21 -10.10
C SER A 574 12.28 3.60 -10.69
N HIS A 575 13.30 4.48 -10.76
CA HIS A 575 13.16 5.86 -11.24
C HIS A 575 13.98 6.10 -12.51
N LYS A 576 13.49 5.57 -13.64
CA LYS A 576 14.18 5.63 -14.94
C LYS A 576 14.58 7.06 -15.36
N HIS A 577 13.74 8.06 -15.11
CA HIS A 577 14.06 9.46 -15.42
C HIS A 577 15.27 9.97 -14.63
N VAL A 578 15.38 9.65 -13.34
CA VAL A 578 16.55 9.98 -12.50
C VAL A 578 17.79 9.24 -13.00
N GLN A 579 17.65 7.96 -13.37
CA GLN A 579 18.73 7.16 -13.94
C GLN A 579 19.30 7.82 -15.22
N GLU A 580 18.44 8.34 -16.09
CA GLU A 580 18.83 9.03 -17.32
C GLU A 580 19.55 10.36 -17.03
N LEU A 581 19.11 11.12 -16.03
CA LEU A 581 19.79 12.34 -15.58
C LEU A 581 21.18 12.06 -15.01
N VAL A 582 21.34 10.99 -14.22
CA VAL A 582 22.66 10.54 -13.75
C VAL A 582 23.56 10.16 -14.93
N VAL A 583 23.05 9.43 -15.92
CA VAL A 583 23.81 9.06 -17.12
C VAL A 583 24.17 10.28 -17.97
N GLN A 584 23.29 11.27 -18.05
CA GLN A 584 23.58 12.53 -18.72
C GLN A 584 24.72 13.27 -18.01
N GLU A 585 24.65 13.43 -16.68
CA GLU A 585 25.73 14.01 -15.90
C GLU A 585 27.06 13.26 -16.12
N MET A 586 27.01 11.92 -16.14
CA MET A 586 28.19 11.10 -16.44
C MET A 586 28.76 11.39 -17.83
N ARG A 587 27.94 11.61 -18.86
CA ARG A 587 28.43 11.99 -20.20
C ARG A 587 29.08 13.37 -20.20
N GLU A 588 28.48 14.32 -19.50
CA GLU A 588 29.00 15.69 -19.40
C GLU A 588 30.35 15.75 -18.67
N VAL A 589 30.50 14.95 -17.60
CA VAL A 589 31.73 14.93 -16.78
C VAL A 589 32.81 14.02 -17.37
N LEU A 590 32.45 12.81 -17.81
CA LEU A 590 33.42 11.79 -18.25
C LEU A 590 33.73 11.87 -19.75
N GLY A 591 32.81 12.42 -20.55
CA GLY A 591 32.82 12.38 -22.02
C GLY A 591 32.43 11.01 -22.58
N ASP A 592 33.07 9.94 -22.13
CA ASP A 592 32.77 8.55 -22.48
C ASP A 592 32.26 7.79 -21.24
N LEU A 593 31.09 7.14 -21.35
CA LEU A 593 30.49 6.33 -20.29
C LEU A 593 31.34 5.11 -19.88
N ARG A 594 32.25 4.65 -20.74
CA ARG A 594 33.20 3.56 -20.44
C ARG A 594 34.51 4.07 -19.84
N LYS A 595 34.73 5.38 -19.77
CA LYS A 595 35.92 5.95 -19.15
C LYS A 595 35.87 5.72 -17.64
N LYS A 596 36.95 5.16 -17.10
CA LYS A 596 37.11 5.01 -15.65
C LYS A 596 37.19 6.40 -14.99
N PRO A 597 36.33 6.70 -14.01
CA PRO A 597 36.33 8.02 -13.38
C PRO A 597 37.60 8.21 -12.55
N THR A 598 38.17 9.41 -12.63
CA THR A 598 39.23 9.88 -11.72
C THR A 598 38.62 10.44 -10.44
N TYR A 599 39.45 10.71 -9.43
CA TYR A 599 38.98 11.37 -8.20
C TYR A 599 38.25 12.69 -8.48
N ASN A 600 38.78 13.52 -9.38
CA ASN A 600 38.18 14.80 -9.74
C ASN A 600 36.84 14.61 -10.46
N ASP A 601 36.73 13.60 -11.32
CA ASP A 601 35.47 13.28 -11.99
C ASP A 601 34.38 12.91 -10.96
N LEU A 602 34.70 12.05 -9.99
CA LEU A 602 33.76 11.64 -8.93
C LEU A 602 33.31 12.82 -8.05
N GLN A 603 34.15 13.84 -7.85
CA GLN A 603 33.75 15.07 -7.14
C GLN A 603 32.74 15.91 -7.95
N ASN A 604 32.82 15.86 -9.29
CA ASN A 604 31.96 16.63 -10.18
C ASN A 604 30.62 15.96 -10.50
N LEU A 605 30.45 14.68 -10.18
CA LEU A 605 29.15 13.98 -10.25
C LEU A 605 28.25 14.37 -9.07
N LYS A 606 27.66 15.56 -9.14
CA LYS A 606 26.87 16.20 -8.08
C LYS A 606 25.46 15.63 -8.01
N TYR A 607 24.81 15.40 -9.14
CA TYR A 607 23.48 14.81 -9.22
C TYR A 607 23.50 13.35 -8.76
N MET A 608 24.50 12.57 -9.18
CA MET A 608 24.72 11.22 -8.64
C MET A 608 24.91 11.26 -7.11
N GLU A 609 25.63 12.24 -6.59
CA GLU A 609 25.77 12.41 -5.14
C GLU A 609 24.44 12.66 -4.45
N ARG A 610 23.59 13.52 -5.03
CA ARG A 610 22.25 13.78 -4.52
C ARG A 610 21.39 12.51 -4.51
N CYS A 611 21.48 11.69 -5.55
CA CYS A 611 20.79 10.40 -5.62
C CYS A 611 21.26 9.44 -4.52
N ILE A 612 22.58 9.32 -4.29
CA ILE A 612 23.13 8.50 -3.20
C ILE A 612 22.66 9.05 -1.85
N LYS A 613 22.66 10.38 -1.68
CA LYS A 613 22.24 11.01 -0.43
C LYS A 613 20.77 10.73 -0.12
N GLU A 614 19.91 10.83 -1.11
CA GLU A 614 18.49 10.50 -0.98
C GLU A 614 18.26 9.01 -0.77
N SER A 615 19.05 8.14 -1.41
CA SER A 615 19.01 6.70 -1.11
C SER A 615 19.38 6.42 0.35
N LEU A 616 20.38 7.11 0.90
CA LEU A 616 20.79 6.97 2.30
C LEU A 616 19.82 7.65 3.29
N ARG A 617 18.94 8.56 2.82
CA ARG A 617 17.84 9.12 3.61
C ARG A 617 16.70 8.10 3.75
N LEU A 618 16.26 7.53 2.63
CA LEU A 618 15.20 6.52 2.60
C LEU A 618 15.63 5.20 3.25
N TYR A 619 16.86 4.77 2.96
CA TYR A 619 17.39 3.49 3.42
C TYR A 619 18.79 3.69 4.05
N PRO A 620 18.86 4.32 5.24
CA PRO A 620 20.13 4.47 5.95
C PRO A 620 20.65 3.09 6.34
N SER A 621 21.88 2.77 5.92
CA SER A 621 22.50 1.46 6.25
C SER A 621 22.51 1.20 7.75
N VAL A 622 22.67 2.23 8.58
CA VAL A 622 22.53 2.15 10.05
C VAL A 622 21.33 3.01 10.45
N HIS A 623 20.26 2.36 10.91
CA HIS A 623 18.94 2.97 11.12
C HIS A 623 18.70 3.47 12.56
N PHE A 624 19.51 3.04 13.53
CA PHE A 624 19.60 3.65 14.86
C PHE A 624 21.01 3.58 15.42
N ILE A 625 21.34 4.47 16.36
CA ILE A 625 22.60 4.43 17.14
C ILE A 625 22.30 4.67 18.62
N SER A 626 23.17 4.22 19.52
CA SER A 626 22.98 4.42 20.96
C SER A 626 24.18 5.04 21.67
N ARG A 627 23.91 5.82 22.72
CA ARG A 627 24.87 6.47 23.62
C ARG A 627 24.47 6.25 25.09
N THR A 628 25.42 6.41 26.00
CA THR A 628 25.16 6.54 27.44
C THR A 628 25.48 7.96 27.87
N LEU A 629 24.56 8.63 28.56
CA LEU A 629 24.77 10.02 28.97
C LEU A 629 25.84 10.12 30.08
N GLY A 630 26.94 10.83 29.84
CA GLY A 630 27.96 11.10 30.86
C GLY A 630 27.61 12.18 31.90
N ALA A 631 26.55 12.96 31.67
CA ALA A 631 26.02 13.98 32.57
C ALA A 631 24.49 14.09 32.40
N ASP A 632 23.82 14.75 33.34
CA ASP A 632 22.40 15.07 33.20
C ASP A 632 22.18 15.97 31.98
N LEU A 633 21.19 15.65 31.15
CA LEU A 633 20.89 16.36 29.92
C LEU A 633 19.47 16.91 29.97
N LYS A 634 19.33 18.24 29.84
CA LYS A 634 18.04 18.88 29.58
C LYS A 634 17.81 18.94 28.07
N THR A 635 16.73 18.32 27.61
CA THR A 635 16.38 18.24 26.19
C THR A 635 15.78 19.57 25.72
N HIS A 636 15.82 19.84 24.42
CA HIS A 636 15.16 20.99 23.80
C HIS A 636 13.65 20.97 24.09
N SER A 637 13.09 19.77 24.14
CA SER A 637 11.72 19.45 24.48
C SER A 637 11.34 19.58 25.98
N GLY A 638 12.29 19.98 26.83
CA GLY A 638 12.03 20.30 28.24
C GLY A 638 12.14 19.14 29.23
N TYR A 639 12.52 17.94 28.78
CA TYR A 639 12.74 16.78 29.64
C TYR A 639 14.14 16.79 30.27
N LEU A 640 14.27 16.20 31.47
CA LEU A 640 15.55 15.97 32.11
C LEU A 640 15.90 14.48 32.03
N LEU A 641 16.97 14.15 31.32
CA LEU A 641 17.52 12.80 31.21
C LEU A 641 18.69 12.67 32.19
N PRO A 642 18.62 11.79 33.21
CA PRO A 642 19.71 11.64 34.18
C PRO A 642 20.98 11.06 33.55
N LYS A 643 22.13 11.39 34.14
CA LYS A 643 23.40 10.75 33.88
C LYS A 643 23.28 9.22 33.99
N GLY A 644 23.94 8.52 33.07
CA GLY A 644 23.93 7.06 32.97
C GLY A 644 22.75 6.49 32.17
N THR A 645 21.79 7.33 31.76
CA THR A 645 20.66 6.89 30.93
C THR A 645 21.15 6.52 29.52
N PRO A 646 20.87 5.29 29.04
CA PRO A 646 21.01 4.95 27.63
C PRO A 646 20.06 5.77 26.77
N VAL A 647 20.59 6.35 25.70
CA VAL A 647 19.84 7.11 24.70
C VAL A 647 19.99 6.39 23.36
N VAL A 648 18.88 6.26 22.63
CA VAL A 648 18.82 5.69 21.28
C VAL A 648 18.35 6.78 20.34
N ILE A 649 19.12 7.02 19.28
CA ILE A 649 18.80 7.97 18.22
C ILE A 649 18.32 7.16 17.02
N HIS A 650 17.06 7.35 16.63
CA HIS A 650 16.46 6.66 15.48
C HIS A 650 16.70 7.45 14.20
N ILE A 651 17.80 7.14 13.53
CA ILE A 651 18.22 7.80 12.27
C ILE A 651 17.13 7.65 11.21
N TYR A 652 16.51 6.45 11.11
CA TYR A 652 15.43 6.20 10.16
C TYR A 652 14.24 7.12 10.40
N ASP A 653 13.78 7.25 11.63
CA ASP A 653 12.64 8.09 11.97
C ASP A 653 12.95 9.58 11.73
N VAL A 654 14.15 10.06 12.10
CA VAL A 654 14.60 11.44 11.81
C VAL A 654 14.64 11.71 10.29
N HIS A 655 15.02 10.72 9.48
CA HIS A 655 15.11 10.87 8.02
C HIS A 655 13.75 10.79 7.32
N HIS A 656 12.72 10.29 8.01
CA HIS A 656 11.34 10.19 7.53
C HIS A 656 10.39 11.15 8.25
N ASP A 657 10.92 12.09 9.03
CA ASP A 657 10.11 13.13 9.67
C ASP A 657 9.48 14.04 8.59
N PRO A 658 8.14 14.04 8.44
CA PRO A 658 7.45 14.83 7.42
C PRO A 658 7.57 16.33 7.66
N GLU A 659 7.89 16.79 8.87
CA GLU A 659 8.11 18.20 9.18
C GLU A 659 9.44 18.70 8.61
N ILE A 660 10.40 17.80 8.40
CA ILE A 660 11.72 18.11 7.81
C ILE A 660 11.77 17.74 6.32
N TYR A 661 11.14 16.63 5.96
CA TYR A 661 11.12 16.08 4.60
C TYR A 661 9.67 15.89 4.14
N PRO A 662 9.07 16.91 3.48
CA PRO A 662 7.71 16.78 2.91
C PRO A 662 7.64 15.60 1.93
N ASP A 663 6.58 14.79 1.96
CA ASP A 663 6.49 13.51 1.24
C ASP A 663 7.70 12.58 1.54
N PRO A 664 7.91 12.16 2.80
CA PRO A 664 9.17 11.53 3.24
C PRO A 664 9.48 10.21 2.53
N GLU A 665 8.50 9.51 1.97
CA GLU A 665 8.72 8.25 1.23
C GLU A 665 9.13 8.47 -0.24
N LYS A 666 8.95 9.68 -0.78
CA LYS A 666 9.27 9.98 -2.17
C LYS A 666 10.78 10.10 -2.35
N PHE A 667 11.33 9.35 -3.31
CA PHE A 667 12.71 9.48 -3.77
C PHE A 667 12.89 10.77 -4.58
N ASP A 668 13.43 11.79 -3.94
CA ASP A 668 13.69 13.10 -4.55
C ASP A 668 15.13 13.57 -4.29
N PRO A 669 16.04 13.38 -5.27
CA PRO A 669 17.42 13.87 -5.17
C PRO A 669 17.52 15.39 -4.94
N ASP A 670 16.56 16.18 -5.42
CA ASP A 670 16.64 17.64 -5.35
C ASP A 670 16.43 18.17 -3.92
N ARG A 671 16.01 17.33 -2.97
CA ARG A 671 16.12 17.63 -1.52
C ARG A 671 17.54 17.98 -1.11
N PHE A 672 18.57 17.50 -1.81
CA PHE A 672 19.97 17.79 -1.52
C PHE A 672 20.58 18.88 -2.39
N LEU A 673 19.75 19.69 -3.06
CA LEU A 673 20.19 20.95 -3.64
C LEU A 673 20.72 21.89 -2.55
N PRO A 674 21.77 22.69 -2.81
CA PRO A 674 22.31 23.64 -1.83
C PRO A 674 21.23 24.56 -1.22
N GLU A 675 20.30 25.03 -2.04
CA GLU A 675 19.21 25.93 -1.64
C GLU A 675 18.22 25.23 -0.70
N ASN A 676 17.93 23.95 -0.93
CA ASN A 676 17.02 23.13 -0.12
C ASN A 676 17.67 22.61 1.18
N CYS A 677 19.00 22.67 1.28
CA CYS A 677 19.76 22.29 2.47
C CYS A 677 20.05 23.47 3.40
N GLN A 678 20.02 24.72 2.90
CA GLN A 678 20.49 25.89 3.63
C GLN A 678 19.80 26.10 4.99
N ASN A 679 18.49 25.84 5.06
CA ASN A 679 17.68 26.01 6.27
C ASN A 679 17.44 24.68 7.02
N ARG A 680 18.03 23.57 6.57
CA ARG A 680 17.83 22.27 7.22
C ARG A 680 18.73 22.15 8.44
N HIS A 681 18.18 21.64 9.54
CA HIS A 681 18.97 21.36 10.75
C HIS A 681 20.16 20.43 10.43
N PRO A 682 21.39 20.70 10.91
CA PRO A 682 22.57 19.89 10.58
C PRO A 682 22.45 18.41 10.99
N PHE A 683 21.65 18.14 12.03
CA PHE A 683 21.37 16.78 12.54
C PHE A 683 20.09 16.14 11.97
N ALA A 684 19.46 16.74 10.95
CA ALA A 684 18.35 16.12 10.25
C ALA A 684 18.77 15.07 9.22
N TYR A 685 20.05 15.04 8.84
CA TYR A 685 20.60 14.09 7.89
C TYR A 685 21.87 13.44 8.46
N LEU A 686 21.70 12.21 8.96
CA LEU A 686 22.66 11.48 9.80
C LEU A 686 23.09 10.09 9.27
N PRO A 687 23.18 9.81 7.96
CA PRO A 687 23.55 8.47 7.49
C PRO A 687 24.97 8.04 7.90
N PHE A 688 25.85 9.00 8.19
CA PHE A 688 27.22 8.78 8.64
C PHE A 688 27.44 9.20 10.10
N SER A 689 26.35 9.35 10.87
CA SER A 689 26.37 9.97 12.20
C SER A 689 26.96 11.39 12.16
N ALA A 690 27.24 11.98 13.33
CA ALA A 690 27.78 13.33 13.48
C ALA A 690 28.54 13.47 14.82
N GLY A 691 29.21 14.59 15.01
CA GLY A 691 30.04 14.85 16.20
C GLY A 691 31.36 14.06 16.22
N PRO A 692 32.05 13.95 17.38
CA PRO A 692 33.36 13.31 17.48
C PRO A 692 33.32 11.81 17.13
N ARG A 693 32.15 11.17 17.25
CA ARG A 693 31.93 9.75 16.95
C ARG A 693 31.36 9.52 15.55
N ASN A 694 31.54 10.47 14.63
CA ASN A 694 31.10 10.33 13.24
C ASN A 694 31.87 9.21 12.49
N CYS A 695 31.30 8.77 11.37
CA CYS A 695 31.93 7.78 10.51
C CYS A 695 33.27 8.29 9.96
N ILE A 696 34.37 7.58 10.25
CA ILE A 696 35.69 7.87 9.69
C ILE A 696 35.75 7.61 8.18
N GLY A 697 34.94 6.67 7.69
CA GLY A 697 34.90 6.18 6.32
C GLY A 697 33.94 6.93 5.39
N GLN A 698 33.31 8.02 5.81
CA GLN A 698 32.28 8.71 5.01
C GLN A 698 32.76 9.05 3.58
N LYS A 699 33.95 9.65 3.45
CA LYS A 699 34.51 10.01 2.13
C LYS A 699 34.89 8.78 1.31
N PHE A 700 35.38 7.73 1.97
CA PHE A 700 35.68 6.44 1.33
C PHE A 700 34.40 5.85 0.71
N ALA A 701 33.33 5.74 1.50
CA ALA A 701 32.04 5.19 1.09
C ALA A 701 31.44 5.96 -0.09
N MET A 702 31.43 7.30 -0.03
CA MET A 702 30.88 8.11 -1.14
C MET A 702 31.65 7.92 -2.45
N LEU A 703 32.98 7.80 -2.40
CA LEU A 703 33.80 7.55 -3.59
C LEU A 703 33.58 6.14 -4.14
N GLU A 704 33.53 5.14 -3.27
CA GLU A 704 33.27 3.74 -3.63
C GLU A 704 31.90 3.59 -4.30
N LEU A 705 30.84 4.16 -3.70
CA LEU A 705 29.48 4.13 -4.25
C LEU A 705 29.40 4.81 -5.63
N LYS A 706 29.99 6.01 -5.78
CA LYS A 706 30.00 6.70 -7.08
C LYS A 706 30.78 5.93 -8.15
N ALA A 707 31.93 5.35 -7.81
CA ALA A 707 32.73 4.55 -8.75
C ALA A 707 31.95 3.30 -9.21
N ALA A 708 31.31 2.59 -8.29
CA ALA A 708 30.48 1.43 -8.60
C ALA A 708 29.28 1.80 -9.48
N LEU A 709 28.56 2.87 -9.13
CA LEU A 709 27.43 3.37 -9.93
C LEU A 709 27.86 3.82 -11.32
N CYS A 710 29.01 4.48 -11.46
CA CYS A 710 29.56 4.84 -12.78
C CYS A 710 29.78 3.60 -13.66
N ALA A 711 30.43 2.56 -13.13
CA ALA A 711 30.71 1.35 -13.89
C ALA A 711 29.42 0.61 -14.29
N VAL A 712 28.48 0.47 -13.34
CA VAL A 712 27.21 -0.22 -13.57
C VAL A 712 26.33 0.55 -14.56
N LEU A 713 26.08 1.84 -14.33
CA LEU A 713 25.22 2.66 -15.19
C LEU A 713 25.87 2.94 -16.55
N GLY A 714 27.20 2.98 -16.64
CA GLY A 714 27.93 3.07 -17.90
C GLY A 714 27.80 1.81 -18.76
N SER A 715 27.55 0.66 -18.13
CA SER A 715 27.44 -0.65 -18.80
C SER A 715 26.01 -1.11 -19.04
N PHE A 716 25.06 -0.70 -18.20
CA PHE A 716 23.69 -1.20 -18.20
C PHE A 716 22.64 -0.09 -18.10
N VAL A 717 21.46 -0.39 -18.63
CA VAL A 717 20.19 0.23 -18.22
C VAL A 717 19.55 -0.68 -17.18
N LEU A 718 19.15 -0.13 -16.05
CA LEU A 718 18.51 -0.88 -14.97
C LEU A 718 16.98 -0.82 -15.11
N GLU A 719 16.33 -1.96 -14.97
CA GLU A 719 14.87 -2.10 -14.93
C GLU A 719 14.44 -2.67 -13.56
N PRO A 720 13.33 -2.16 -12.99
CA PRO A 720 12.90 -2.56 -11.66
C PRO A 720 12.33 -3.99 -11.69
N ILE A 721 12.60 -4.74 -10.62
CA ILE A 721 11.96 -6.02 -10.32
C ILE A 721 11.43 -5.94 -8.90
N ASP A 722 12.31 -5.62 -7.96
CA ASP A 722 11.90 -5.09 -6.66
C ASP A 722 11.84 -3.55 -6.73
N THR A 723 10.82 -2.99 -6.07
CA THR A 723 10.59 -1.54 -5.92
C THR A 723 10.48 -1.19 -4.43
N PRO A 724 10.52 0.10 -4.06
CA PRO A 724 10.27 0.53 -2.67
C PRO A 724 9.01 -0.08 -2.04
N GLU A 725 7.97 -0.32 -2.84
CA GLU A 725 6.68 -0.87 -2.40
C GLU A 725 6.70 -2.40 -2.22
N THR A 726 7.55 -3.12 -2.96
CA THR A 726 7.61 -4.59 -2.88
C THR A 726 8.65 -5.11 -1.88
N VAL A 727 9.64 -4.29 -1.54
CA VAL A 727 10.77 -4.72 -0.71
C VAL A 727 10.39 -4.75 0.77
N VAL A 728 10.57 -5.90 1.41
CA VAL A 728 10.37 -6.03 2.86
C VAL A 728 11.70 -5.81 3.57
N VAL A 729 11.81 -4.64 4.21
CA VAL A 729 12.96 -4.27 5.02
C VAL A 729 12.87 -4.93 6.40
N VAL A 730 13.99 -5.48 6.86
CA VAL A 730 14.13 -6.13 8.17
C VAL A 730 15.23 -5.44 8.97
N VAL A 731 14.99 -5.35 10.27
CA VAL A 731 15.98 -4.87 11.24
C VAL A 731 17.07 -5.94 11.39
N ASP A 732 18.32 -5.55 11.19
CA ASP A 732 19.54 -6.31 11.49
C ASP A 732 20.60 -5.29 12.01
N ILE A 733 21.89 -5.63 12.16
CA ILE A 733 22.92 -4.63 12.54
C ILE A 733 22.95 -3.47 11.54
N VAL A 734 22.77 -3.80 10.27
CA VAL A 734 22.50 -2.86 9.17
C VAL A 734 21.09 -3.08 8.63
N LEU A 735 20.54 -2.09 7.93
CA LEU A 735 19.24 -2.23 7.28
C LEU A 735 19.35 -3.25 6.12
N ARG A 736 18.50 -4.29 6.12
CA ARG A 736 18.52 -5.34 5.09
C ARG A 736 17.14 -5.62 4.51
N THR A 737 17.12 -6.31 3.38
CA THR A 737 15.91 -6.85 2.76
C THR A 737 15.78 -8.34 3.05
N LYS A 738 14.56 -8.83 3.29
CA LYS A 738 14.32 -10.24 3.64
C LYS A 738 14.86 -11.26 2.62
N GLU A 739 14.77 -10.97 1.31
CA GLU A 739 15.13 -11.91 0.23
C GLU A 739 16.33 -11.46 -0.64
N GLY A 740 17.03 -10.40 -0.22
CA GLY A 740 17.93 -9.66 -1.10
C GLY A 740 17.17 -8.77 -2.08
N ILE A 741 17.91 -7.97 -2.85
CA ILE A 741 17.36 -7.00 -3.82
C ILE A 741 17.47 -7.58 -5.23
N LYS A 742 16.38 -7.60 -5.98
CA LYS A 742 16.32 -8.09 -7.36
C LYS A 742 16.22 -6.92 -8.33
N VAL A 743 17.11 -6.88 -9.33
CA VAL A 743 17.13 -5.87 -10.40
C VAL A 743 17.41 -6.54 -11.73
N LYS A 744 16.83 -6.01 -12.81
CA LYS A 744 17.10 -6.47 -14.18
C LYS A 744 18.11 -5.54 -14.86
N PHE A 745 19.12 -6.11 -15.50
CA PHE A 745 20.23 -5.39 -16.13
C PHE A 745 20.19 -5.59 -17.64
N VAL A 746 20.06 -4.50 -18.40
CA VAL A 746 20.03 -4.51 -19.87
C VAL A 746 21.34 -3.92 -20.41
N PRO A 747 22.20 -4.69 -21.10
CA PRO A 747 23.50 -4.20 -21.57
C PRO A 747 23.39 -3.06 -22.59
N ARG A 748 24.16 -1.97 -22.42
CA ARG A 748 24.19 -0.84 -23.35
C ARG A 748 24.90 -1.13 -24.68
N ASP A 749 25.79 -2.14 -24.70
CA ASP A 749 26.59 -2.50 -25.89
C ASP A 749 25.76 -3.16 -27.00
N ALA A 750 24.65 -3.81 -26.64
CA ALA A 750 23.71 -4.37 -27.60
C ALA A 750 22.96 -3.27 -28.38
N ASP A 751 22.84 -2.08 -27.77
CA ASP A 751 22.21 -0.92 -28.39
C ASP A 751 23.21 -0.04 -29.12
N GLU A 752 24.47 0.17 -28.71
CA GLU A 752 25.36 1.11 -29.44
C GLU A 752 25.59 0.76 -30.93
N LYS A 753 25.69 -0.53 -31.26
CA LYS A 753 25.84 -0.98 -32.66
C LYS A 753 24.52 -0.90 -33.43
N ASN A 754 23.39 -1.19 -32.77
CA ASN A 754 22.07 -1.09 -33.38
C ASN A 754 21.59 0.37 -33.49
N PHE A 755 21.95 1.22 -32.53
CA PHE A 755 21.65 2.64 -32.40
C PHE A 755 22.52 3.46 -33.35
N ARG A 756 23.83 3.18 -33.50
CA ARG A 756 24.67 3.82 -34.54
C ARG A 756 24.30 3.38 -35.97
N ILE A 757 23.87 2.14 -36.17
CA ILE A 757 23.33 1.67 -37.47
C ILE A 757 21.96 2.31 -37.74
N PHE A 758 21.15 2.50 -36.70
CA PHE A 758 19.84 3.14 -36.77
C PHE A 758 19.98 4.65 -37.01
N GLU A 759 20.81 5.39 -36.27
CA GLU A 759 21.15 6.79 -36.52
C GLU A 759 21.72 6.98 -37.93
N ARG A 760 22.74 6.21 -38.35
CA ARG A 760 23.31 6.37 -39.71
C ARG A 760 22.33 6.04 -40.83
N LYS A 761 21.39 5.09 -40.63
CA LYS A 761 20.38 4.76 -41.65
C LYS A 761 19.20 5.71 -41.64
N VAL A 762 18.81 6.23 -40.49
CA VAL A 762 17.71 7.19 -40.35
C VAL A 762 18.17 8.58 -40.79
N LEU A 763 19.36 9.05 -40.37
CA LEU A 763 19.93 10.33 -40.81
C LEU A 763 20.25 10.36 -42.31
N LYS A 764 20.80 9.29 -42.90
CA LYS A 764 21.00 9.23 -44.38
C LYS A 764 19.69 9.21 -45.18
N LYS A 765 18.59 8.75 -44.57
CA LYS A 765 17.30 8.60 -45.25
C LYS A 765 16.39 9.82 -45.06
N ILE A 766 16.61 10.58 -43.98
CA ILE A 766 15.91 11.84 -43.71
C ILE A 766 16.60 13.03 -44.41
N LEU A 767 17.93 13.11 -44.39
CA LEU A 767 18.65 14.32 -44.84
C LEU A 767 19.12 14.30 -46.31
N GLY A 768 18.96 13.18 -47.02
CA GLY A 768 19.44 13.03 -48.39
C GLY A 768 20.95 13.27 -48.56
N PRO A 769 21.50 13.21 -49.79
CA PRO A 769 22.93 13.32 -50.02
C PRO A 769 23.34 14.79 -50.16
N ARG A 770 23.37 15.56 -49.07
CA ARG A 770 24.06 16.86 -49.05
C ARG A 770 24.97 16.97 -47.83
N ARG A 771 26.27 17.16 -48.13
CA ARG A 771 27.30 17.54 -47.17
C ARG A 771 27.08 19.02 -46.83
N THR A 772 26.98 19.35 -45.54
CA THR A 772 27.34 20.67 -45.01
C THR A 772 27.75 20.54 -43.55
N GLU A 773 28.63 21.44 -43.13
CA GLU A 773 29.60 21.32 -42.03
C GLU A 773 29.01 21.48 -40.61
N GLU A 774 29.80 21.02 -39.64
CA GLU A 774 29.53 21.03 -38.19
C GLU A 774 29.21 22.45 -37.69
N GLY A 775 27.98 22.69 -37.24
CA GLY A 775 27.65 23.96 -36.58
C GLY A 775 26.18 24.18 -36.18
N ASP A 776 25.21 23.79 -37.01
CA ASP A 776 23.81 24.20 -36.81
C ASP A 776 22.89 23.04 -36.40
N TYR A 777 22.95 22.65 -35.11
CA TYR A 777 22.02 21.67 -34.53
C TYR A 777 20.88 22.29 -33.69
N ARG A 778 20.78 23.62 -33.63
CA ARG A 778 19.77 24.30 -32.77
C ARG A 778 18.61 24.98 -33.50
N ILE A 779 18.56 24.98 -34.83
CA ILE A 779 17.51 25.73 -35.58
C ILE A 779 16.69 24.84 -36.55
N LEU A 780 16.97 23.54 -36.69
CA LEU A 780 16.23 22.68 -37.63
C LEU A 780 15.07 21.85 -37.02
N MET A 781 14.70 22.07 -35.76
CA MET A 781 13.57 21.35 -35.15
C MET A 781 12.18 22.00 -35.33
N ASN A 782 12.07 23.14 -36.02
CA ASN A 782 10.76 23.80 -36.18
C ASN A 782 10.25 23.93 -37.61
N ASP A 783 11.09 23.94 -38.65
CA ASP A 783 10.59 24.22 -40.00
C ASP A 783 10.40 22.95 -40.86
N GLU A 784 11.34 22.00 -40.84
CA GLU A 784 11.20 20.76 -41.63
C GLU A 784 10.15 19.78 -41.07
N ILE A 785 9.99 19.73 -39.74
CA ILE A 785 8.95 18.91 -39.09
C ILE A 785 7.56 19.52 -39.34
N ARG A 786 7.48 20.85 -39.41
CA ARG A 786 6.23 21.58 -39.64
C ARG A 786 5.77 21.49 -41.10
N ASP A 787 6.69 21.40 -42.05
CA ASP A 787 6.39 21.04 -43.44
C ASP A 787 5.97 19.56 -43.59
N LEU A 788 6.53 18.66 -42.78
CA LEU A 788 6.16 17.24 -42.75
C LEU A 788 4.81 16.96 -42.05
N THR A 789 4.39 17.81 -41.11
CA THR A 789 3.09 17.72 -40.42
C THR A 789 2.04 18.71 -40.94
N GLU A 790 2.33 19.41 -42.04
CA GLU A 790 1.48 20.48 -42.60
C GLU A 790 1.05 21.53 -41.55
N GLY A 791 1.87 21.76 -40.51
CA GLY A 791 1.60 22.74 -39.46
C GLY A 791 0.91 22.25 -38.19
N GLU A 792 0.80 20.93 -37.95
CA GLU A 792 0.10 20.38 -36.77
C GLU A 792 1.02 20.07 -35.55
N ASP A 793 0.47 20.21 -34.33
CA ASP A 793 1.15 19.96 -33.05
C ASP A 793 1.38 18.45 -32.79
N ILE A 794 2.61 18.10 -32.39
CA ILE A 794 3.05 16.72 -32.14
C ILE A 794 2.83 16.34 -30.67
N VAL A 795 2.16 15.21 -30.45
CA VAL A 795 1.74 14.69 -29.13
C VAL A 795 2.63 13.53 -28.67
N GLY A 796 3.38 12.91 -29.58
CA GLY A 796 4.41 11.92 -29.26
C GLY A 796 4.92 11.17 -30.48
N PHE A 797 5.90 10.27 -30.31
CA PHE A 797 6.41 9.44 -31.39
C PHE A 797 6.87 8.06 -30.91
N TYR A 798 6.81 7.07 -31.81
CA TYR A 798 7.30 5.71 -31.63
C TYR A 798 8.04 5.23 -32.87
N ILE A 799 9.26 4.70 -32.70
CA ILE A 799 10.05 4.20 -33.82
C ILE A 799 10.54 2.79 -33.52
N ASN A 800 10.36 1.89 -34.49
CA ASN A 800 10.99 0.56 -34.48
C ASN A 800 11.82 0.35 -35.76
N ARG A 801 12.46 -0.82 -35.88
CA ARG A 801 13.37 -1.16 -37.00
C ARG A 801 12.75 -1.07 -38.42
N LYS A 802 11.41 -0.98 -38.56
CA LYS A 802 10.71 -0.94 -39.85
C LYS A 802 9.76 0.26 -40.02
N THR A 803 9.41 0.98 -38.95
CA THR A 803 8.36 2.01 -38.97
C THR A 803 8.69 3.15 -38.01
N ALA A 804 8.46 4.40 -38.44
CA ALA A 804 8.51 5.60 -37.58
C ALA A 804 7.09 6.19 -37.54
N VAL A 805 6.50 6.29 -36.35
CA VAL A 805 5.15 6.82 -36.14
C VAL A 805 5.29 8.12 -35.37
N ILE A 806 4.80 9.21 -35.94
CA ILE A 806 4.70 10.52 -35.29
C ILE A 806 3.21 10.73 -35.06
N TRP A 807 2.80 10.97 -33.82
CA TRP A 807 1.42 11.27 -33.46
C TRP A 807 1.21 12.78 -33.43
N THR A 808 0.37 13.30 -34.32
CA THR A 808 -0.17 14.67 -34.24
C THR A 808 -1.61 14.64 -33.71
N HIS A 809 -2.03 15.67 -32.97
CA HIS A 809 -3.43 15.79 -32.54
C HIS A 809 -4.22 16.56 -33.59
N THR A 810 -5.11 15.86 -34.31
CA THR A 810 -6.05 16.50 -35.23
C THR A 810 -7.49 16.32 -34.75
N LYS A 811 -8.42 17.15 -35.26
CA LYS A 811 -9.87 16.97 -35.05
C LYS A 811 -10.39 15.64 -35.63
N GLU A 812 -9.63 14.96 -36.50
CA GLU A 812 -10.01 13.73 -37.20
C GLU A 812 -9.33 12.45 -36.65
N GLY A 813 -8.37 12.57 -35.73
CA GLY A 813 -7.66 11.45 -35.11
C GLY A 813 -6.18 11.35 -35.50
N SER A 814 -5.45 10.42 -34.85
CA SER A 814 -4.00 10.27 -34.98
C SER A 814 -3.59 9.71 -36.36
N ARG A 815 -2.71 10.43 -37.06
CA ARG A 815 -2.10 9.99 -38.34
C ARG A 815 -0.69 9.42 -38.07
N ALA A 816 -0.21 8.54 -38.94
CA ALA A 816 1.12 7.93 -38.84
C ALA A 816 1.87 8.09 -40.17
N TYR A 817 3.14 8.52 -40.10
CA TYR A 817 3.96 8.69 -41.30
C TYR A 817 4.54 7.36 -41.80
N ASN A 818 4.27 6.98 -43.05
CA ASN A 818 4.79 5.74 -43.62
C ASN A 818 6.09 5.95 -44.41
N ASN A 819 7.18 5.42 -43.87
CA ASN A 819 8.53 5.62 -44.38
C ASN A 819 8.88 4.78 -45.64
N LYS A 820 7.93 3.99 -46.18
CA LYS A 820 8.10 3.29 -47.47
C LYS A 820 7.63 4.12 -48.67
N ASN A 821 6.68 5.02 -48.46
CA ASN A 821 5.96 5.73 -49.51
C ASN A 821 5.85 7.25 -49.25
N HIS A 822 6.51 7.76 -48.21
CA HIS A 822 6.66 9.19 -47.91
C HIS A 822 5.33 9.95 -47.83
N LYS A 823 4.30 9.32 -47.23
CA LYS A 823 2.98 9.93 -47.01
C LYS A 823 2.52 9.72 -45.58
N LEU A 824 1.78 10.70 -45.05
CA LEU A 824 0.98 10.56 -43.84
C LEU A 824 -0.22 9.68 -44.16
N GLU A 825 -0.31 8.53 -43.50
CA GLU A 825 -1.41 7.59 -43.65
C GLU A 825 -2.19 7.55 -42.32
N ALA A 826 -3.50 7.33 -42.37
CA ALA A 826 -4.25 7.02 -41.16
C ALA A 826 -3.61 5.78 -40.52
N SER A 827 -3.23 5.86 -39.24
CA SER A 827 -2.49 4.77 -38.59
C SER A 827 -3.33 3.50 -38.61
N ARG A 828 -2.99 2.53 -39.48
CA ARG A 828 -3.53 1.16 -39.43
C ARG A 828 -2.70 0.37 -38.42
N GLY A 829 -2.79 0.80 -37.17
CA GLY A 829 -2.15 0.18 -36.02
C GLY A 829 -3.05 0.40 -34.81
N GLU A 830 -4.13 -0.38 -34.75
CA GLU A 830 -4.97 -0.69 -33.59
C GLU A 830 -5.08 0.37 -32.49
N THR A 831 -5.36 1.62 -32.87
CA THR A 831 -6.25 2.44 -32.06
C THR A 831 -7.63 1.82 -32.23
N LYS A 832 -8.04 0.96 -31.30
CA LYS A 832 -9.46 0.62 -31.11
C LYS A 832 -10.20 1.86 -30.59
N ARG A 833 -10.25 2.92 -31.40
CA ARG A 833 -11.36 3.87 -31.40
C ARG A 833 -12.36 3.35 -32.41
N LEU A 834 -13.29 2.54 -31.94
CA LEU A 834 -14.54 2.27 -32.65
C LEU A 834 -15.35 3.57 -32.65
N ARG A 835 -15.19 4.41 -33.67
CA ARG A 835 -16.29 5.29 -34.12
C ARG A 835 -17.10 4.50 -35.14
N CYS A 836 -18.12 3.89 -34.60
CA CYS A 836 -19.27 3.36 -35.30
C CYS A 836 -19.97 4.43 -36.14
N GLY A 837 -20.08 4.21 -37.45
CA GLY A 837 -20.95 4.97 -38.34
C GLY A 837 -21.61 4.06 -39.36
N ASP A 838 -20.80 3.34 -40.14
CA ASP A 838 -21.33 2.53 -41.25
C ASP A 838 -21.30 1.02 -40.98
N GLN A 839 -20.36 0.55 -40.14
CA GLN A 839 -20.34 -0.84 -39.66
C GLN A 839 -21.52 -1.15 -38.72
N ILE A 840 -22.07 -0.14 -38.03
CA ILE A 840 -23.28 -0.32 -37.22
C ILE A 840 -24.49 -0.60 -38.09
N GLN A 841 -24.65 0.02 -39.26
CA GLN A 841 -25.80 -0.32 -40.13
C GLN A 841 -25.68 -1.72 -40.73
N GLU A 842 -24.46 -2.23 -40.88
CA GLU A 842 -24.20 -3.58 -41.40
C GLU A 842 -24.18 -4.66 -40.30
N ASP A 843 -23.82 -4.30 -39.06
CA ASP A 843 -23.93 -5.15 -37.86
C ASP A 843 -25.35 -5.12 -37.25
N ILE A 844 -26.12 -4.05 -37.45
CA ILE A 844 -27.58 -3.99 -37.19
C ILE A 844 -28.31 -5.00 -38.09
N ARG A 845 -27.74 -5.39 -39.24
CA ARG A 845 -28.27 -6.49 -40.08
C ARG A 845 -27.87 -7.88 -39.57
N ARG A 846 -26.87 -8.00 -38.70
CA ARG A 846 -26.47 -9.27 -38.04
C ARG A 846 -27.19 -9.44 -36.70
N ILE A 847 -28.52 -9.46 -36.79
CA ILE A 847 -29.43 -9.71 -35.67
C ILE A 847 -29.23 -11.16 -35.18
N GLY A 848 -28.47 -11.37 -34.09
CA GLY A 848 -28.52 -12.63 -33.34
C GLY A 848 -27.32 -13.07 -32.49
N ILE A 849 -26.10 -12.53 -32.67
CA ILE A 849 -24.90 -13.07 -31.99
C ILE A 849 -24.42 -12.15 -30.87
N TRP A 850 -24.84 -12.46 -29.64
CA TRP A 850 -24.32 -11.84 -28.40
C TRP A 850 -22.83 -12.15 -28.20
N ARG A 851 -22.03 -11.17 -27.76
CA ARG A 851 -20.67 -11.41 -27.25
C ARG A 851 -20.75 -12.31 -25.99
N ARG A 852 -19.94 -13.37 -25.92
CA ARG A 852 -20.00 -14.42 -24.88
C ARG A 852 -18.59 -14.90 -24.51
N PRO A 853 -18.31 -15.12 -23.21
CA PRO A 853 -17.16 -15.91 -22.77
C PRO A 853 -17.16 -17.33 -23.38
N PRO A 854 -15.99 -18.03 -23.44
CA PRO A 854 -15.86 -19.35 -24.03
C PRO A 854 -16.86 -20.38 -23.44
N GLN A 855 -17.40 -21.28 -24.28
CA GLN A 855 -18.36 -22.28 -23.83
C GLN A 855 -17.71 -23.42 -23.04
N GLY A 856 -18.27 -23.74 -21.87
CA GLY A 856 -17.98 -24.95 -21.09
C GLY A 856 -19.15 -25.94 -21.17
N GLY A 857 -19.18 -26.77 -22.23
CA GLY A 857 -20.13 -27.87 -22.37
C GLY A 857 -21.63 -27.50 -22.42
N VAL A 858 -22.49 -28.50 -22.67
CA VAL A 858 -23.94 -28.32 -22.89
C VAL A 858 -24.70 -27.99 -21.60
N ILE A 859 -24.22 -28.45 -20.44
CA ILE A 859 -24.93 -28.36 -19.16
C ILE A 859 -24.61 -27.05 -18.42
N ILE A 860 -23.33 -26.68 -18.30
CA ILE A 860 -22.88 -25.50 -17.53
C ILE A 860 -22.87 -24.24 -18.40
N GLY A 861 -22.82 -24.37 -19.73
CA GLY A 861 -22.76 -23.23 -20.64
C GLY A 861 -21.46 -22.43 -20.45
N ASN A 862 -21.50 -21.13 -20.70
CA ASN A 862 -20.34 -20.26 -20.49
C ASN A 862 -20.23 -19.69 -19.08
N MET A 863 -21.13 -20.07 -18.15
CA MET A 863 -20.98 -19.74 -16.73
C MET A 863 -19.80 -20.48 -16.08
N TRP A 864 -19.28 -21.53 -16.73
CA TRP A 864 -17.97 -22.12 -16.46
C TRP A 864 -16.85 -21.09 -16.34
N TYR A 865 -16.94 -20.01 -17.12
CA TYR A 865 -16.01 -18.90 -17.06
C TYR A 865 -15.92 -18.29 -15.65
N LEU A 866 -16.95 -18.37 -14.81
CA LEU A 866 -16.92 -17.88 -13.42
C LEU A 866 -16.57 -18.97 -12.40
N GLN A 867 -15.93 -20.06 -12.81
CA GLN A 867 -15.52 -21.09 -11.86
C GLN A 867 -14.20 -20.79 -11.14
N GLY A 868 -14.19 -20.86 -9.81
CA GLY A 868 -13.00 -20.62 -9.00
C GLY A 868 -13.32 -20.15 -7.59
N THR A 869 -12.30 -19.73 -6.85
CA THR A 869 -12.51 -19.10 -5.54
C THR A 869 -13.16 -17.72 -5.72
N PRO A 870 -13.83 -17.14 -4.69
CA PRO A 870 -14.46 -15.81 -4.78
C PRO A 870 -13.54 -14.70 -5.32
N GLU A 871 -12.23 -14.78 -5.04
CA GLU A 871 -11.19 -13.89 -5.57
C GLU A 871 -11.03 -14.06 -7.09
N LEU A 872 -10.98 -15.31 -7.57
CA LEU A 872 -10.84 -15.60 -8.99
C LEU A 872 -12.11 -15.21 -9.77
N ILE A 873 -13.29 -15.35 -9.17
CA ILE A 873 -14.54 -14.86 -9.78
C ILE A 873 -14.47 -13.35 -9.94
N PHE A 874 -14.03 -12.62 -8.91
CA PHE A 874 -13.89 -11.17 -8.95
C PHE A 874 -13.00 -10.75 -10.12
N GLN A 875 -11.81 -11.36 -10.23
CA GLN A 875 -10.84 -11.13 -11.31
C GLN A 875 -11.42 -11.42 -12.69
N ARG A 876 -12.08 -12.57 -12.87
CA ARG A 876 -12.68 -12.94 -14.16
C ARG A 876 -13.84 -12.03 -14.56
N LEU A 877 -14.60 -11.48 -13.61
CA LEU A 877 -15.59 -10.45 -13.93
C LEU A 877 -14.92 -9.17 -14.47
N ARG A 878 -13.73 -8.79 -13.98
CA ARG A 878 -12.95 -7.65 -14.52
C ARG A 878 -12.42 -7.96 -15.93
N GLU A 879 -11.88 -9.15 -16.14
CA GLU A 879 -11.45 -9.60 -17.47
C GLU A 879 -12.61 -9.64 -18.47
N ALA A 880 -13.81 -10.03 -18.03
CA ALA A 880 -15.00 -10.03 -18.88
C ALA A 880 -15.38 -8.63 -19.35
N ARG A 881 -15.19 -7.60 -18.53
CA ARG A 881 -15.39 -6.21 -18.94
C ARG A 881 -14.44 -5.83 -20.06
N GLU A 882 -13.13 -6.04 -19.86
CA GLU A 882 -12.10 -5.71 -20.87
C GLU A 882 -12.39 -6.40 -22.22
N ASN A 883 -12.85 -7.65 -22.19
CA ASN A 883 -13.04 -8.45 -23.39
C ASN A 883 -14.42 -8.31 -24.04
N PHE A 884 -15.46 -7.97 -23.28
CA PHE A 884 -16.85 -8.08 -23.74
C PHE A 884 -17.73 -6.84 -23.45
N TYR A 885 -17.14 -5.68 -23.15
CA TYR A 885 -17.85 -4.39 -23.12
C TYR A 885 -18.65 -4.13 -24.42
N PRO A 886 -19.84 -3.49 -24.38
CA PRO A 886 -20.58 -2.97 -23.22
C PRO A 886 -21.55 -3.95 -22.55
N ILE A 887 -21.89 -5.06 -23.21
CA ILE A 887 -22.81 -6.09 -22.71
C ILE A 887 -22.33 -7.49 -23.06
N TYR A 888 -22.37 -8.40 -22.10
CA TYR A 888 -22.06 -9.82 -22.33
C TYR A 888 -23.05 -10.77 -21.65
N LYS A 889 -23.20 -11.95 -22.25
CA LYS A 889 -24.19 -12.95 -21.82
C LYS A 889 -23.52 -14.09 -21.06
N LEU A 890 -24.07 -14.45 -19.89
CA LEU A 890 -23.71 -15.65 -19.13
C LEU A 890 -24.90 -16.62 -19.12
N ASN A 891 -24.63 -17.89 -19.43
CA ASN A 891 -25.62 -18.96 -19.49
C ASN A 891 -25.20 -20.14 -18.62
N ALA A 892 -26.16 -20.69 -17.88
CA ALA A 892 -26.07 -21.99 -17.24
C ALA A 892 -27.41 -22.73 -17.36
N MET A 893 -27.39 -23.94 -17.93
CA MET A 893 -28.51 -24.87 -18.12
C MET A 893 -29.84 -24.24 -18.58
N LEU A 894 -30.64 -23.67 -17.66
CA LEU A 894 -31.97 -23.09 -17.88
C LEU A 894 -32.03 -21.56 -17.65
N GLN A 895 -30.89 -20.91 -17.44
CA GLN A 895 -30.78 -19.51 -17.05
C GLN A 895 -29.85 -18.74 -17.99
N CYS A 896 -30.28 -17.55 -18.38
CA CYS A 896 -29.57 -16.62 -19.24
C CYS A 896 -29.61 -15.24 -18.58
N GLY A 897 -28.43 -14.73 -18.21
CA GLY A 897 -28.23 -13.38 -17.66
C GLY A 897 -27.49 -12.49 -18.65
N ALA A 898 -27.94 -11.25 -18.81
CA ALA A 898 -27.24 -10.20 -19.54
C ALA A 898 -26.51 -9.28 -18.55
N ASN A 899 -25.20 -9.12 -18.70
CA ASN A 899 -24.37 -8.27 -17.84
C ASN A 899 -24.16 -6.92 -18.53
N ILE A 900 -24.63 -5.86 -17.90
CA ILE A 900 -24.68 -4.49 -18.40
C ILE A 900 -23.56 -3.68 -17.75
N LEU A 901 -22.72 -3.04 -18.58
CA LEU A 901 -21.50 -2.35 -18.14
C LEU A 901 -21.45 -0.86 -18.53
N SER A 902 -22.38 -0.38 -19.39
CA SER A 902 -22.45 1.01 -19.85
C SER A 902 -23.49 1.82 -19.06
N PRO A 903 -23.23 3.12 -18.79
CA PRO A 903 -24.16 3.97 -18.05
C PRO A 903 -25.47 4.22 -18.82
N GLU A 904 -25.42 4.31 -20.16
CA GLU A 904 -26.60 4.55 -21.01
C GLU A 904 -27.59 3.37 -20.94
N ASP A 905 -27.07 2.14 -20.97
CA ASP A 905 -27.90 0.94 -20.88
C ASP A 905 -28.42 0.73 -19.45
N CYS A 906 -27.65 1.15 -18.44
CA CYS A 906 -28.11 1.16 -17.05
C CYS A 906 -29.28 2.14 -16.86
N GLU A 907 -29.20 3.35 -17.44
CA GLU A 907 -30.28 4.33 -17.38
C GLU A 907 -31.57 3.79 -17.99
N LEU A 908 -31.51 3.20 -19.19
CA LEU A 908 -32.69 2.64 -19.87
C LEU A 908 -33.40 1.58 -19.02
N ILE A 909 -32.63 0.75 -18.31
CA ILE A 909 -33.18 -0.31 -17.45
C ILE A 909 -33.70 0.26 -16.12
N MET A 910 -32.99 1.21 -15.51
CA MET A 910 -33.28 1.67 -14.14
C MET A 910 -34.28 2.82 -14.07
N SER A 911 -34.37 3.65 -15.11
CA SER A 911 -35.30 4.78 -15.16
C SER A 911 -36.74 4.34 -15.47
N ASN A 912 -36.92 3.20 -16.15
CA ASN A 912 -38.25 2.71 -16.53
C ASN A 912 -38.88 1.83 -15.44
N PRO A 913 -40.04 2.22 -14.87
CA PRO A 913 -40.70 1.44 -13.84
C PRO A 913 -41.10 0.01 -14.24
N ILE A 914 -41.26 -0.26 -15.54
CA ILE A 914 -41.61 -1.58 -16.08
C ILE A 914 -40.54 -2.63 -15.75
N HIS A 915 -39.28 -2.22 -15.63
CA HIS A 915 -38.15 -3.11 -15.35
C HIS A 915 -37.75 -3.17 -13.87
N ASN A 916 -38.56 -2.61 -12.96
CA ASN A 916 -38.25 -2.52 -11.52
C ASN A 916 -38.28 -3.87 -10.78
N GLN A 917 -38.74 -4.95 -11.40
CA GLN A 917 -38.76 -6.26 -10.77
C GLN A 917 -37.33 -6.73 -10.48
N LYS A 918 -37.09 -7.21 -9.26
CA LYS A 918 -35.79 -7.77 -8.84
C LYS A 918 -35.49 -9.06 -9.60
N GLY A 919 -34.21 -9.31 -9.88
CA GLY A 919 -33.76 -10.55 -10.50
C GLY A 919 -33.89 -11.77 -9.58
N ARG A 920 -33.75 -12.99 -10.13
CA ARG A 920 -33.96 -14.25 -9.39
C ARG A 920 -33.01 -14.47 -8.20
N ILE A 921 -31.87 -13.79 -8.16
CA ILE A 921 -30.92 -13.91 -7.04
C ILE A 921 -31.54 -13.46 -5.71
N TYR A 922 -32.52 -12.56 -5.75
CA TYR A 922 -33.22 -12.07 -4.55
C TYR A 922 -34.26 -13.06 -4.01
N ASP A 923 -34.67 -14.08 -4.81
CA ASP A 923 -35.61 -15.12 -4.36
C ASP A 923 -35.03 -15.97 -3.22
N LEU A 924 -33.70 -16.01 -3.10
CA LEU A 924 -33.00 -16.67 -1.99
C LEU A 924 -33.26 -15.95 -0.67
N LEU A 925 -33.31 -14.62 -0.68
CA LEU A 925 -33.55 -13.81 0.51
C LEU A 925 -35.03 -13.81 0.93
N HIS A 926 -35.95 -14.27 0.08
CA HIS A 926 -37.40 -14.29 0.34
C HIS A 926 -37.77 -15.10 1.58
N ASN A 927 -37.06 -16.19 1.89
CA ASN A 927 -37.37 -16.96 3.10
C ASN A 927 -37.05 -16.20 4.40
N TRP A 928 -36.09 -15.27 4.35
CA TRP A 928 -35.70 -14.45 5.49
C TRP A 928 -36.48 -13.12 5.52
N LEU A 929 -36.34 -12.31 4.47
CA LEU A 929 -36.90 -10.96 4.37
C LEU A 929 -38.35 -10.93 3.85
N GLN A 930 -38.86 -12.06 3.35
CA GLN A 930 -40.18 -12.22 2.73
C GLN A 930 -40.46 -11.10 1.72
N ASP A 931 -41.57 -10.38 1.83
CA ASP A 931 -41.96 -9.31 0.92
C ASP A 931 -41.69 -7.91 1.54
N GLY A 932 -40.54 -7.74 2.22
CA GLY A 932 -40.05 -6.44 2.68
C GLY A 932 -39.63 -5.50 1.53
N LEU A 933 -39.18 -4.28 1.85
CA LEU A 933 -38.89 -3.24 0.85
C LEU A 933 -37.88 -3.67 -0.25
N LEU A 934 -36.89 -4.51 0.08
CA LEU A 934 -35.89 -4.99 -0.88
C LEU A 934 -36.50 -5.90 -1.96
N THR A 935 -37.30 -6.88 -1.55
CA THR A 935 -37.78 -8.02 -2.34
C THR A 935 -39.16 -7.78 -2.95
N SER A 936 -39.99 -6.95 -2.31
CA SER A 936 -41.35 -6.64 -2.78
C SER A 936 -41.38 -5.96 -4.16
N SER A 937 -42.53 -6.06 -4.83
CA SER A 937 -42.77 -5.46 -6.15
C SER A 937 -44.18 -4.88 -6.31
N GLY A 938 -44.38 -4.11 -7.39
CA GLY A 938 -45.67 -3.47 -7.71
C GLY A 938 -46.20 -2.56 -6.60
N GLN A 939 -47.51 -2.65 -6.35
CA GLN A 939 -48.22 -1.81 -5.38
C GLN A 939 -47.69 -1.97 -3.95
N LYS A 940 -47.36 -3.20 -3.51
CA LYS A 940 -46.85 -3.46 -2.16
C LYS A 940 -45.56 -2.68 -1.91
N TRP A 941 -44.62 -2.71 -2.86
CA TRP A 941 -43.39 -1.93 -2.77
C TRP A 941 -43.64 -0.41 -2.70
N GLN A 942 -44.57 0.11 -3.51
CA GLN A 942 -44.92 1.54 -3.51
C GLN A 942 -45.50 1.98 -2.15
N THR A 943 -46.43 1.20 -1.60
CA THR A 943 -47.03 1.46 -0.28
C THR A 943 -45.97 1.44 0.81
N ARG A 944 -45.14 0.40 0.88
CA ARG A 944 -44.05 0.30 1.87
C ARG A 944 -43.06 1.47 1.76
N ARG A 945 -42.63 1.79 0.53
CA ARG A 945 -41.73 2.92 0.28
C ARG A 945 -42.34 4.24 0.73
N LYS A 946 -43.63 4.46 0.48
CA LYS A 946 -44.35 5.67 0.91
C LYS A 946 -44.38 5.81 2.43
N ILE A 947 -44.68 4.73 3.16
CA ILE A 947 -44.71 4.72 4.64
C ILE A 947 -43.32 5.05 5.22
N LEU A 948 -42.25 4.53 4.63
CA LEU A 948 -40.90 4.59 5.18
C LEU A 948 -40.11 5.85 4.80
N THR A 949 -40.42 6.48 3.66
CA THR A 949 -39.67 7.65 3.17
C THR A 949 -39.62 8.82 4.18
N PRO A 950 -40.70 9.15 4.92
CA PRO A 950 -40.65 10.20 5.94
C PRO A 950 -39.56 9.98 7.01
N ALA A 951 -39.24 8.73 7.39
CA ALA A 951 -38.21 8.40 8.38
C ALA A 951 -36.81 8.92 8.00
N PHE A 952 -36.58 9.13 6.70
CA PHE A 952 -35.30 9.58 6.14
C PHE A 952 -35.32 11.05 5.70
N HIS A 953 -36.35 11.79 6.12
CA HIS A 953 -36.44 13.22 5.91
C HIS A 953 -35.44 13.98 6.79
N PHE A 954 -34.93 15.13 6.32
CA PHE A 954 -33.81 15.82 6.97
C PHE A 954 -34.10 16.24 8.42
N ASN A 955 -35.34 16.65 8.72
CA ASN A 955 -35.76 17.02 10.08
C ASN A 955 -35.65 15.85 11.09
N ILE A 956 -35.87 14.61 10.66
CA ILE A 956 -35.70 13.42 11.50
C ILE A 956 -34.21 13.04 11.58
N LEU A 957 -33.51 13.05 10.44
CA LEU A 957 -32.07 12.72 10.40
C LEU A 957 -31.22 13.63 11.30
N GLN A 958 -31.59 14.91 11.45
CA GLN A 958 -30.91 15.84 12.36
C GLN A 958 -30.90 15.32 13.81
N GLN A 959 -31.93 14.59 14.22
CA GLN A 959 -32.05 14.05 15.57
C GLN A 959 -31.19 12.79 15.77
N PHE A 960 -30.86 12.08 14.68
CA PHE A 960 -30.00 10.89 14.66
C PHE A 960 -28.51 11.24 14.78
N ILE A 961 -28.10 12.46 14.41
CA ILE A 961 -26.70 12.92 14.56
C ILE A 961 -26.20 12.76 15.99
N LEU A 962 -27.05 13.04 16.97
CA LEU A 962 -26.74 12.84 18.39
C LEU A 962 -26.43 11.36 18.73
N VAL A 963 -27.14 10.41 18.10
CA VAL A 963 -26.86 8.96 18.26
C VAL A 963 -25.57 8.59 17.54
N PHE A 964 -25.37 9.08 16.32
CA PHE A 964 -24.15 8.84 15.55
C PHE A 964 -22.92 9.31 16.31
N ASN A 965 -22.99 10.49 16.93
CA ASN A 965 -21.89 11.03 17.73
C ASN A 965 -21.68 10.21 19.03
N GLU A 966 -22.75 9.77 19.71
CA GLU A 966 -22.64 8.91 20.91
C GLU A 966 -21.97 7.57 20.58
N GLU A 967 -22.38 6.91 19.49
CA GLU A 967 -21.80 5.63 19.08
C GLU A 967 -20.40 5.80 18.48
N ALA A 968 -20.11 6.92 17.79
CA ALA A 968 -18.78 7.21 17.27
C ALA A 968 -17.77 7.45 18.41
N GLU A 969 -18.19 8.07 19.52
CA GLU A 969 -17.35 8.16 20.72
C GLU A 969 -17.04 6.81 21.33
N LYS A 970 -18.03 5.91 21.42
CA LYS A 970 -17.81 4.55 21.92
C LYS A 970 -16.86 3.78 21.00
N LEU A 971 -17.00 3.93 19.68
CA LEU A 971 -16.05 3.38 18.71
C LEU A 971 -14.63 3.89 18.99
N VAL A 972 -14.48 5.20 19.19
CA VAL A 972 -13.19 5.83 19.54
C VAL A 972 -12.64 5.29 20.87
N GLU A 973 -13.47 5.07 21.87
CA GLU A 973 -13.06 4.51 23.17
C GLU A 973 -12.58 3.06 23.06
N GLU A 974 -13.26 2.22 22.27
CA GLU A 974 -12.83 0.84 22.03
C GLU A 974 -11.52 0.79 21.23
N LEU A 975 -11.39 1.62 20.19
CA LEU A 975 -10.13 1.76 19.44
C LEU A 975 -8.99 2.23 20.35
N LYS A 976 -9.25 3.17 21.28
CA LYS A 976 -8.27 3.64 22.29
C LYS A 976 -7.70 2.50 23.15
N LYS A 977 -8.47 1.46 23.44
CA LYS A 977 -8.02 0.29 24.22
C LYS A 977 -7.08 -0.61 23.44
N GLU A 978 -7.15 -0.58 22.11
CA GLU A 978 -6.34 -1.43 21.23
C GLU A 978 -5.06 -0.77 20.74
N CYS A 979 -4.85 0.53 21.00
CA CYS A 979 -3.70 1.33 20.52
C CYS A 979 -2.30 0.78 20.85
N ASN A 980 -2.15 -0.14 21.82
CA ASN A 980 -0.86 -0.73 22.16
C ASN A 980 -0.49 -1.94 21.28
N LYS A 981 -1.37 -2.35 20.37
CA LYS A 981 -1.13 -3.45 19.43
C LYS A 981 -0.38 -2.94 18.19
N PRO A 982 0.43 -3.78 17.51
CA PRO A 982 1.16 -3.38 16.30
C PRO A 982 0.23 -2.99 15.13
N TYR A 983 -1.01 -3.44 15.16
CA TYR A 983 -2.09 -3.06 14.24
C TYR A 983 -3.44 -3.33 14.92
N VAL A 984 -4.48 -2.63 14.47
CA VAL A 984 -5.86 -2.85 14.92
C VAL A 984 -6.68 -3.37 13.76
N ASN A 985 -7.42 -4.46 13.98
CA ASN A 985 -8.48 -4.88 13.06
C ASN A 985 -9.71 -4.01 13.35
N VAL A 986 -9.99 -3.05 12.49
CA VAL A 986 -11.08 -2.07 12.67
C VAL A 986 -12.46 -2.63 12.34
N THR A 987 -12.49 -3.67 11.52
CA THR A 987 -13.72 -4.33 11.04
C THR A 987 -14.71 -4.73 12.15
N PRO A 988 -14.34 -5.37 13.28
CA PRO A 988 -15.28 -5.71 14.35
C PRO A 988 -15.87 -4.48 15.03
N HIS A 989 -15.05 -3.44 15.27
CA HIS A 989 -15.46 -2.21 15.93
C HIS A 989 -16.43 -1.39 15.06
N ILE A 990 -16.14 -1.27 13.77
CA ILE A 990 -17.03 -0.62 12.79
C ILE A 990 -18.38 -1.34 12.69
N ALA A 991 -18.36 -2.67 12.62
CA ALA A 991 -19.58 -3.45 12.55
C ALA A 991 -20.43 -3.25 13.81
N GLN A 992 -19.81 -3.16 14.99
CA GLN A 992 -20.53 -2.87 16.23
C GLN A 992 -21.17 -1.47 16.20
N PHE A 993 -20.40 -0.46 15.78
CA PHE A 993 -20.85 0.93 15.67
C PHE A 993 -22.09 1.06 14.79
N THR A 994 -22.06 0.50 13.58
CA THR A 994 -23.15 0.58 12.60
C THR A 994 -24.41 -0.17 13.07
N LEU A 995 -24.26 -1.31 13.77
CA LEU A 995 -25.41 -2.12 14.20
C LEU A 995 -26.15 -1.43 15.35
N LYS A 996 -25.41 -0.87 16.31
CA LYS A 996 -25.98 -0.09 17.40
C LYS A 996 -26.65 1.17 16.88
N THR A 997 -26.04 1.83 15.90
CA THR A 997 -26.57 3.03 15.28
C THR A 997 -27.92 2.78 14.61
N ILE A 998 -28.05 1.78 13.73
CA ILE A 998 -29.32 1.49 13.06
C ILE A 998 -30.41 1.03 14.04
N ALA A 999 -30.04 0.26 15.07
CA ALA A 999 -30.99 -0.19 16.09
C ALA A 999 -31.52 0.96 16.96
N GLU A 1000 -30.66 1.89 17.38
CA GLU A 1000 -31.09 3.02 18.22
C GLU A 1000 -31.87 4.07 17.41
N THR A 1001 -31.51 4.28 16.15
CA THR A 1001 -32.14 5.31 15.29
C THR A 1001 -33.40 4.81 14.59
N ALA A 1002 -33.29 3.76 13.77
CA ALA A 1002 -34.40 3.27 12.96
C ALA A 1002 -35.38 2.40 13.78
N MET A 1003 -34.88 1.57 14.71
CA MET A 1003 -35.73 0.72 15.55
C MET A 1003 -36.15 1.39 16.87
N GLY A 1004 -35.44 2.42 17.32
CA GLY A 1004 -35.73 3.12 18.57
C GLY A 1004 -35.34 2.33 19.83
N THR A 1005 -34.38 1.40 19.72
CA THR A 1005 -33.97 0.47 20.79
C THR A 1005 -32.46 0.48 21.03
N LYS A 1006 -32.02 0.57 22.31
CA LYS A 1006 -30.61 0.43 22.68
C LYS A 1006 -30.22 -1.04 22.86
N LEU A 1007 -29.26 -1.54 22.08
CA LEU A 1007 -28.73 -2.92 22.18
C LEU A 1007 -27.55 -2.98 23.15
N LYS A 1008 -27.44 -4.07 23.92
CA LYS A 1008 -26.31 -4.36 24.85
C LYS A 1008 -25.69 -5.71 24.53
N PHE A 1009 -24.75 -5.75 23.60
CA PHE A 1009 -24.05 -6.99 23.27
C PHE A 1009 -22.77 -7.17 24.11
N VAL A 1010 -22.35 -8.43 24.28
CA VAL A 1010 -21.06 -8.84 24.86
C VAL A 1010 -20.08 -9.21 23.72
N THR A 1011 -18.79 -8.90 23.87
CA THR A 1011 -17.77 -8.89 22.80
C THR A 1011 -17.57 -10.23 22.08
N LYS A 1012 -17.78 -11.38 22.73
CA LYS A 1012 -17.61 -12.70 22.11
C LYS A 1012 -18.82 -13.07 21.24
N GLU A 1013 -19.99 -12.73 21.71
CA GLU A 1013 -21.27 -12.89 21.04
C GLU A 1013 -21.43 -11.96 19.83
N GLU A 1014 -20.62 -10.91 19.69
CA GLU A 1014 -20.58 -10.08 18.47
C GLU A 1014 -19.68 -10.69 17.39
N ILE A 1015 -18.51 -11.20 17.79
CA ILE A 1015 -17.48 -11.73 16.88
C ILE A 1015 -18.04 -12.87 16.01
N ASP A 1016 -18.64 -13.90 16.60
CA ASP A 1016 -19.21 -14.99 15.79
C ASP A 1016 -20.51 -14.63 15.00
N TYR A 1017 -21.21 -13.49 15.23
CA TYR A 1017 -22.34 -13.06 14.36
C TYR A 1017 -21.77 -12.55 13.05
N LYS A 1018 -20.74 -11.73 13.18
CA LYS A 1018 -20.00 -11.20 12.06
C LYS A 1018 -19.27 -12.31 11.29
N GLN A 1019 -18.66 -13.26 12.00
CA GLN A 1019 -18.05 -14.45 11.38
C GLN A 1019 -19.11 -15.28 10.64
N ALA A 1020 -20.31 -15.41 11.20
CA ALA A 1020 -21.40 -16.12 10.55
C ALA A 1020 -21.83 -15.50 9.23
N VAL A 1021 -22.15 -14.20 9.21
CA VAL A 1021 -22.51 -13.49 7.97
C VAL A 1021 -21.39 -13.59 6.93
N TYR A 1022 -20.14 -13.57 7.37
CA TYR A 1022 -18.96 -13.70 6.51
C TYR A 1022 -18.76 -15.11 5.94
N ASP A 1023 -18.93 -16.15 6.76
CA ASP A 1023 -18.82 -17.54 6.32
C ASP A 1023 -19.90 -17.85 5.27
N ILE A 1024 -21.13 -17.38 5.51
CA ILE A 1024 -22.25 -17.49 4.57
C ILE A 1024 -21.90 -16.93 3.20
N GLY A 1025 -21.37 -15.71 3.17
CA GLY A 1025 -21.00 -15.00 1.95
C GLY A 1025 -19.93 -15.72 1.13
N LYS A 1026 -18.83 -16.09 1.81
CA LYS A 1026 -17.73 -16.85 1.22
C LYS A 1026 -18.19 -18.18 0.62
N ILE A 1027 -18.98 -18.93 1.37
CA ILE A 1027 -19.39 -20.25 0.91
C ILE A 1027 -20.40 -20.07 -0.24
N LEU A 1028 -21.29 -19.05 -0.22
CA LEU A 1028 -22.31 -18.82 -1.27
C LEU A 1028 -21.68 -18.63 -2.64
N LEU A 1029 -20.53 -17.96 -2.68
CA LEU A 1029 -19.78 -17.70 -3.90
C LEU A 1029 -18.82 -18.80 -4.31
N TYR A 1030 -18.18 -19.48 -3.35
CA TYR A 1030 -17.46 -20.71 -3.64
C TYR A 1030 -18.36 -21.75 -4.32
N ARG A 1031 -19.66 -21.71 -4.03
CA ARG A 1031 -20.62 -22.70 -4.50
C ARG A 1031 -21.37 -22.30 -5.77
N LEU A 1032 -21.66 -21.01 -5.99
CA LEU A 1032 -22.10 -20.48 -7.31
C LEU A 1032 -21.11 -20.79 -8.43
N SER A 1033 -19.82 -20.85 -8.09
CA SER A 1033 -18.71 -21.04 -9.02
C SER A 1033 -18.28 -22.49 -9.21
N HIS A 1034 -18.83 -23.46 -8.48
CA HIS A 1034 -18.47 -24.87 -8.64
C HIS A 1034 -19.71 -25.73 -8.92
N PRO A 1035 -20.20 -25.74 -10.19
CA PRO A 1035 -21.45 -26.40 -10.58
C PRO A 1035 -21.47 -27.93 -10.36
N TRP A 1036 -20.34 -28.57 -10.07
CA TRP A 1036 -20.26 -30.01 -9.80
C TRP A 1036 -20.88 -30.42 -8.47
N PHE A 1037 -20.96 -29.49 -7.51
CA PHE A 1037 -21.68 -29.69 -6.25
C PHE A 1037 -23.20 -29.67 -6.44
N ILE A 1038 -23.68 -29.42 -7.67
CA ILE A 1038 -25.06 -29.73 -8.06
C ILE A 1038 -25.33 -31.23 -7.84
N PHE A 1039 -24.36 -32.14 -8.09
CA PHE A 1039 -24.60 -33.58 -7.96
C PHE A 1039 -24.23 -34.14 -6.58
N LYS A 1040 -25.21 -34.78 -5.93
CA LYS A 1040 -25.19 -35.30 -4.54
C LYS A 1040 -23.96 -36.16 -4.18
N TYR A 1041 -23.29 -36.79 -5.15
CA TYR A 1041 -22.15 -37.69 -4.94
C TYR A 1041 -20.82 -36.99 -4.69
N PHE A 1042 -20.63 -35.76 -5.17
CA PHE A 1042 -19.35 -35.03 -5.04
C PHE A 1042 -19.24 -34.22 -3.73
N ASN A 1043 -20.32 -34.18 -2.94
CA ASN A 1043 -20.39 -33.41 -1.69
C ASN A 1043 -19.46 -33.95 -0.59
N TYR A 1044 -19.15 -35.25 -0.58
CA TYR A 1044 -18.27 -35.88 0.41
C TYR A 1044 -16.78 -35.52 0.26
N PHE A 1045 -16.41 -34.79 -0.79
CA PHE A 1045 -15.02 -34.37 -1.07
C PHE A 1045 -14.84 -32.84 -1.02
N SER A 1046 -15.85 -32.09 -0.55
CA SER A 1046 -15.69 -30.66 -0.25
C SER A 1046 -14.73 -30.47 0.93
N PRO A 1047 -13.77 -29.52 0.88
CA PRO A 1047 -12.93 -29.18 2.03
C PRO A 1047 -13.68 -28.39 3.13
N TRP A 1048 -14.98 -28.15 2.94
CA TRP A 1048 -15.91 -27.48 3.86
C TRP A 1048 -17.09 -28.37 4.20
#